data_AF-A0A3D9ISH5-F1
#
_entry.id   AF-A0A3D9ISH5-F1
#
_cell.length_a   1.000
_cell.length_b   1.000
_cell.length_c   1.000
_cell.angle_alpha   90.00
_cell.angle_beta   90.00
_cell.angle_gamma   90.00
#
_symmetry.space_group_name_H-M   'P 1'
#
loop_
_entity.id
_entity.type
_entity.pdbx_description
1 polymer ?
#
loop_
_entity_poly.entity_id
_entity_poly.type
_entity_poly.pdbx_seq_one_letter_code
_entity_poly.pdbx_strand_id
1 'polypeptide(L)'
;MKINTAKLTLTIGLSALLIIASVSPISRIRAESASLFPSSTQGEKNKPRKSQWQAATPISNQGVKTPDKSASDSASLVPPALEGGTKDALFRGGAANIADPSTDRIIVKYKSGLNVSQFQAKYALKERLKLAESGLEVFQVPKGAKVNDVVAKLQKDPSVLYAEPDYKINGGKAGNIGTSPAGAKPVGGIDAKASKASEQPTAGIAEAELPNDPRFGDQWGLHNVGQYVEAVNVIDGQDMDVPEAWEHTMGEDVVVAVLDTGVDITHPDLKNNIWTNAKEIPGNGIDDDGNGFVDDVHGWDFYNQDETVYDMADVDSHGTQVAGLIAAEAQNNIGIAGVAPKAKIMPIKVLGPNNLDGYISDAIKGIQYAEYMGARIVNVSWSIPYHSQALEDAIDASSMFFVATAGVLEENVRDNDEDPVYPASYDSDNILSVAGVAADTTGLMWDSRYGFDSVDIAAPSSFQLSTYPSVDIGLGAQIETPKYKAIFNSFGLENIGNASDILRSTAFEKSLGFFGLDPLSPSTKVLLVQDDQMDDDPKSAKGLYQQFLIDAGYTFDTVTVYSKDAYGNPTDNEGPSLKTLKEYPIVVWFTSEAYGVEGTPPITTLTQNDQANLTAYLNQGGNLFLNGLDTIYGIENSYFLKNMLHLDYVRENLAYNEYWNHFQGAPGTIFDGFRFSLFNENAYPTMDFIRSNDPSIAKINLEVPVGDYTYGMNPNWLDVNLDGSQLAAANASGVAALIMSQTPEESNSILKERIMVSGRDLPDLKRYTASGKLINANRALTDDDISGMPIRGESLDGVLDSNADKDDVYFKHLNKGDKLNVKLTGDAGTDFDLYVYGPSAVTVTQAEGMISSSENSGTSNESISFLAPETGYYYVDVFAYEGSGKYSFSIPRDNAAGIYEDTSDKIDFEGAWFSVSNSEFSGGAAKQLNSSGKANFSFTGSKIEWIGFKNKDQGKANVYIDGVKVASPSLVSNALTAKQSIYKSTLPYGFHTITIEWSADNLNPKDGRDHAALFINVDFLVVSGSPADVPTNDKKMIIEEAYPLSGMSNNDSLVQYKGAWNMNVSALHSGGTARVSSKAGDYVQLNFRGSKVKLLANTGNNRGKARIYIDDQPVAVIDLYSEKFFMRVPVFVSENLGEGQHTIKMENLDEKNETSSGTLISIDAFEITKSSD
;
A
#
# COMPACT_ATOMS: atom_id res chain seq x y z
N MET A 1 65.92 16.12 -6.38
CA MET A 1 67.34 15.91 -5.98
C MET A 1 67.50 14.47 -5.48
N LYS A 2 68.69 13.88 -5.67
CA LYS A 2 69.42 12.88 -4.83
C LYS A 2 68.65 12.13 -3.70
N ILE A 3 68.86 10.83 -3.40
CA ILE A 3 69.81 9.80 -3.88
C ILE A 3 69.40 8.40 -3.32
N ASN A 4 69.59 7.31 -4.10
CA ASN A 4 70.00 5.91 -3.76
C ASN A 4 69.39 5.12 -2.56
N THR A 5 69.33 3.78 -2.51
CA THR A 5 69.68 2.69 -3.47
C THR A 5 69.09 1.34 -3.05
N ALA A 6 68.54 0.60 -4.03
CA ALA A 6 68.86 -0.80 -4.40
C ALA A 6 68.51 -1.97 -3.43
N LYS A 7 68.31 -3.23 -3.89
CA LYS A 7 68.99 -3.89 -5.04
C LYS A 7 68.29 -5.20 -5.53
N LEU A 8 68.13 -5.33 -6.87
CA LEU A 8 68.19 -6.56 -7.72
C LEU A 8 67.17 -7.72 -7.51
N THR A 9 66.71 -8.50 -8.52
CA THR A 9 67.16 -8.80 -9.92
C THR A 9 65.94 -9.20 -10.80
N LEU A 10 65.62 -8.60 -11.97
CA LEU A 10 65.97 -8.99 -13.38
C LEU A 10 65.69 -10.48 -13.77
N THR A 11 65.12 -10.90 -14.92
CA THR A 11 65.10 -10.39 -16.33
C THR A 11 63.97 -11.11 -17.13
N ILE A 12 63.00 -10.45 -17.81
CA ILE A 12 62.88 -10.10 -19.27
C ILE A 12 63.33 -11.17 -20.30
N GLY A 13 62.51 -11.47 -21.34
CA GLY A 13 63.03 -12.00 -22.62
C GLY A 13 62.05 -12.68 -23.62
N LEU A 14 61.65 -11.96 -24.68
CA LEU A 14 61.00 -12.42 -25.93
C LEU A 14 61.59 -13.69 -26.60
N SER A 15 60.77 -14.44 -27.37
CA SER A 15 60.87 -14.58 -28.86
C SER A 15 59.97 -15.69 -29.44
N ALA A 16 59.59 -15.57 -30.73
CA ALA A 16 58.76 -16.54 -31.46
C ALA A 16 59.52 -17.25 -32.61
N LEU A 17 59.16 -18.49 -32.98
CA LEU A 17 59.23 -18.99 -34.38
C LEU A 17 58.50 -20.34 -34.68
N LEU A 18 57.46 -20.21 -35.51
CA LEU A 18 56.89 -21.04 -36.62
C LEU A 18 57.38 -22.46 -37.04
N ILE A 19 56.39 -23.27 -37.52
CA ILE A 19 56.37 -24.48 -38.43
C ILE A 19 57.13 -25.80 -37.99
N ILE A 20 56.87 -27.05 -38.47
CA ILE A 20 56.11 -27.70 -39.59
C ILE A 20 55.15 -28.84 -39.09
N ALA A 21 54.24 -29.33 -39.97
CA ALA A 21 53.32 -30.50 -39.92
C ALA A 21 53.99 -31.92 -39.78
N SER A 22 53.34 -33.11 -39.72
CA SER A 22 52.05 -33.60 -40.30
C SER A 22 51.65 -35.04 -39.84
N VAL A 23 50.44 -35.49 -40.24
CA VAL A 23 49.88 -36.88 -40.40
C VAL A 23 49.36 -37.67 -39.16
N SER A 24 48.05 -38.02 -39.20
CA SER A 24 47.36 -39.06 -38.40
C SER A 24 47.18 -40.35 -39.23
N PRO A 25 46.80 -41.54 -38.68
CA PRO A 25 45.36 -41.82 -38.49
C PRO A 25 44.92 -42.95 -37.49
N ILE A 26 43.61 -42.96 -37.14
CA ILE A 26 42.74 -44.10 -36.73
C ILE A 26 43.05 -44.77 -35.36
N SER A 27 42.12 -44.83 -34.38
CA SER A 27 40.78 -45.45 -34.43
C SER A 27 39.81 -44.82 -33.38
N ARG A 28 38.56 -44.45 -33.72
CA ARG A 28 37.27 -45.17 -33.46
C ARG A 28 36.89 -45.33 -31.96
N ILE A 29 35.69 -45.02 -31.46
CA ILE A 29 34.34 -44.78 -32.05
C ILE A 29 33.50 -43.76 -31.23
N ARG A 30 32.71 -42.97 -31.99
CA ARG A 30 31.45 -42.22 -31.76
C ARG A 30 30.44 -42.80 -30.73
N ALA A 31 29.40 -42.06 -30.27
CA ALA A 31 28.53 -41.17 -31.05
C ALA A 31 28.01 -39.91 -30.34
N GLU A 32 27.69 -38.92 -31.16
CA GLU A 32 27.12 -37.61 -30.84
C GLU A 32 25.59 -37.60 -31.04
N SER A 33 24.91 -36.58 -30.52
CA SER A 33 23.79 -35.95 -31.25
C SER A 33 23.62 -34.47 -30.85
N ALA A 34 24.36 -33.60 -31.54
CA ALA A 34 24.04 -32.17 -31.65
C ALA A 34 23.81 -31.83 -33.14
N SER A 35 22.88 -30.91 -33.42
CA SER A 35 22.62 -30.21 -34.69
C SER A 35 22.67 -30.99 -36.02
N LEU A 36 21.51 -31.12 -36.65
CA LEU A 36 21.31 -31.24 -38.11
C LEU A 36 20.11 -30.30 -38.39
N PHE A 37 20.08 -29.39 -39.38
CA PHE A 37 20.47 -29.49 -40.79
C PHE A 37 20.83 -28.09 -41.42
N PRO A 38 21.12 -27.95 -42.73
CA PRO A 38 22.20 -27.06 -43.19
C PRO A 38 21.77 -25.82 -43.99
N SER A 39 22.75 -25.01 -44.38
CA SER A 39 22.61 -23.97 -45.41
C SER A 39 22.25 -24.56 -46.79
N SER A 40 21.01 -24.37 -47.23
CA SER A 40 20.62 -24.48 -48.65
C SER A 40 19.40 -23.63 -48.96
N THR A 41 19.46 -22.87 -50.06
CA THR A 41 18.31 -22.13 -50.61
C THR A 41 17.12 -23.06 -50.88
N GLN A 42 15.92 -22.64 -50.46
CA GLN A 42 14.63 -23.36 -50.44
C GLN A 42 14.46 -24.38 -49.29
N GLY A 43 13.71 -24.04 -48.24
CA GLY A 43 13.28 -25.05 -47.25
C GLY A 43 12.59 -24.63 -45.95
N GLU A 44 12.66 -23.38 -45.49
CA GLU A 44 12.04 -22.96 -44.21
C GLU A 44 10.52 -22.85 -44.35
N LYS A 45 9.78 -23.88 -43.89
CA LYS A 45 8.32 -23.94 -44.00
C LYS A 45 7.55 -24.69 -42.91
N ASN A 46 8.15 -25.02 -41.76
CA ASN A 46 7.46 -25.69 -40.63
C ASN A 46 8.17 -25.47 -39.27
N LYS A 47 8.17 -24.24 -38.72
CA LYS A 47 8.22 -24.03 -37.26
C LYS A 47 6.76 -24.12 -36.75
N PRO A 48 6.45 -24.87 -35.67
CA PRO A 48 5.07 -24.98 -35.19
C PRO A 48 4.60 -23.68 -34.54
N ARG A 49 3.43 -23.18 -34.94
CA ARG A 49 2.72 -22.05 -34.29
C ARG A 49 2.14 -22.47 -32.94
N LYS A 50 1.73 -21.54 -32.06
CA LYS A 50 1.30 -21.91 -30.70
C LYS A 50 0.07 -22.81 -30.70
N SER A 51 -0.87 -22.69 -31.65
CA SER A 51 -1.99 -23.65 -31.79
C SER A 51 -1.57 -25.10 -32.06
N GLN A 52 -0.32 -25.32 -32.47
CA GLN A 52 0.26 -26.61 -32.81
C GLN A 52 1.17 -27.14 -31.69
N TRP A 53 1.39 -26.37 -30.63
CA TRP A 53 2.14 -26.83 -29.46
C TRP A 53 1.31 -27.87 -28.70
N GLN A 54 1.95 -28.95 -28.29
CA GLN A 54 1.28 -29.98 -27.49
C GLN A 54 1.19 -29.51 -26.03
N ALA A 55 0.03 -29.74 -25.41
CA ALA A 55 -0.12 -29.60 -23.96
C ALA A 55 1.01 -30.35 -23.24
N ALA A 56 1.70 -29.67 -22.33
CA ALA A 56 2.82 -30.26 -21.62
C ALA A 56 2.36 -31.52 -20.87
N THR A 57 3.04 -32.64 -21.06
CA THR A 57 2.67 -33.86 -20.34
C THR A 57 2.97 -33.64 -18.85
N PRO A 58 1.98 -33.70 -17.93
CA PRO A 58 2.23 -33.47 -16.52
C PRO A 58 3.25 -34.48 -16.02
N ILE A 59 4.34 -33.98 -15.43
CA ILE A 59 5.46 -34.81 -14.99
C ILE A 59 4.94 -35.78 -13.92
N SER A 60 4.83 -37.05 -14.28
CA SER A 60 4.29 -38.06 -13.37
C SER A 60 5.27 -38.26 -12.21
N ASN A 61 4.84 -37.94 -10.99
CA ASN A 61 5.57 -38.25 -9.76
C ASN A 61 5.72 -39.78 -9.58
N GLN A 62 6.80 -40.33 -10.15
CA GLN A 62 7.19 -41.72 -10.01
C GLN A 62 7.76 -41.98 -8.61
N GLY A 63 6.94 -42.53 -7.72
CA GLY A 63 7.45 -43.35 -6.61
C GLY A 63 7.29 -42.80 -5.19
N VAL A 64 6.05 -42.58 -4.73
CA VAL A 64 5.72 -42.71 -3.30
C VAL A 64 4.90 -43.97 -3.11
N LYS A 65 5.47 -44.96 -2.40
CA LYS A 65 4.74 -46.17 -2.00
C LYS A 65 3.64 -45.82 -1.00
N THR A 66 2.44 -46.35 -1.21
CA THR A 66 1.37 -46.37 -0.20
C THR A 66 1.76 -47.19 1.03
N PRO A 67 1.63 -46.67 2.25
CA PRO A 67 1.49 -47.46 3.47
C PRO A 67 0.04 -47.92 3.68
N ASP A 68 -0.14 -48.94 4.51
CA ASP A 68 -1.37 -49.73 4.63
C ASP A 68 -2.58 -49.05 5.26
N LYS A 69 -3.77 -49.56 4.89
CA LYS A 69 -5.01 -49.38 5.65
C LYS A 69 -5.02 -50.28 6.90
N SER A 70 -4.53 -49.79 8.04
CA SER A 70 -5.02 -50.25 9.35
C SER A 70 -4.51 -49.41 10.52
N ALA A 71 -5.39 -48.59 11.11
CA ALA A 71 -5.55 -48.39 12.56
C ALA A 71 -6.64 -47.34 12.80
N SER A 72 -7.73 -47.74 13.44
CA SER A 72 -8.62 -46.81 14.11
C SER A 72 -8.02 -46.43 15.45
N ASP A 73 -7.97 -45.15 15.80
CA ASP A 73 -8.17 -44.73 17.19
C ASP A 73 -8.65 -43.27 17.28
N SER A 74 -9.47 -43.01 18.29
CA SER A 74 -10.21 -41.76 18.48
C SER A 74 -9.49 -40.82 19.46
N ALA A 75 -9.29 -39.56 19.06
CA ALA A 75 -8.99 -38.48 19.99
C ALA A 75 -9.61 -37.17 19.51
N SER A 76 -10.59 -36.65 20.26
CA SER A 76 -11.08 -35.27 20.07
C SER A 76 -10.14 -34.30 20.78
N LEU A 77 -9.67 -33.28 20.08
CA LEU A 77 -9.03 -32.12 20.71
C LEU A 77 -10.01 -30.95 20.74
N VAL A 78 -10.37 -30.57 21.96
CA VAL A 78 -11.21 -29.41 22.28
C VAL A 78 -10.28 -28.20 22.48
N PRO A 79 -10.53 -27.03 21.90
CA PRO A 79 -9.75 -25.83 22.20
C PRO A 79 -9.98 -25.39 23.66
N PRO A 80 -8.94 -24.93 24.39
CA PRO A 80 -9.06 -24.61 25.81
C PRO A 80 -9.97 -23.40 26.04
N ALA A 81 -10.88 -23.53 27.02
CA ALA A 81 -11.76 -22.44 27.43
C ALA A 81 -11.02 -21.45 28.34
N LEU A 82 -11.16 -20.15 28.04
CA LEU A 82 -10.85 -19.08 28.99
C LEU A 82 -12.08 -18.81 29.86
N GLU A 83 -12.05 -19.25 31.12
CA GLU A 83 -13.05 -18.88 32.12
C GLU A 83 -12.74 -17.50 32.75
N GLY A 84 -13.80 -16.74 33.06
CA GLY A 84 -13.78 -15.92 34.29
C GLY A 84 -13.44 -14.43 34.18
N GLY A 85 -14.00 -13.69 33.22
CA GLY A 85 -14.06 -12.22 33.25
C GLY A 85 -15.49 -11.72 33.05
N THR A 86 -16.00 -10.87 33.94
CA THR A 86 -17.43 -10.50 33.98
C THR A 86 -17.88 -9.64 32.80
N LYS A 87 -18.62 -10.24 31.86
CA LYS A 87 -19.42 -9.54 30.86
C LYS A 87 -20.68 -8.94 31.52
N ASP A 88 -20.63 -7.67 31.93
CA ASP A 88 -21.85 -6.92 32.26
C ASP A 88 -21.67 -5.38 32.12
N ALA A 89 -21.23 -4.95 30.95
CA ALA A 89 -21.42 -3.59 30.43
C ALA A 89 -21.44 -3.63 28.89
N LEU A 90 -22.00 -2.58 28.27
CA LEU A 90 -21.92 -2.30 26.82
C LEU A 90 -22.78 -3.14 25.85
N PHE A 91 -24.02 -3.50 26.17
CA PHE A 91 -25.05 -3.66 25.12
C PHE A 91 -26.42 -3.09 25.51
N ARG A 92 -26.66 -1.83 25.14
CA ARG A 92 -28.00 -1.27 24.91
C ARG A 92 -27.97 -0.38 23.67
N GLY A 93 -28.53 -0.87 22.57
CA GLY A 93 -28.79 -0.05 21.39
C GLY A 93 -29.84 1.01 21.71
N GLY A 94 -29.43 2.28 21.63
CA GLY A 94 -30.28 3.43 21.89
C GLY A 94 -29.43 4.66 22.16
N ALA A 95 -29.15 5.45 21.11
CA ALA A 95 -28.27 6.63 21.14
C ALA A 95 -27.02 6.39 21.99
N ALA A 96 -26.09 5.56 21.48
CA ALA A 96 -24.82 5.32 22.14
C ALA A 96 -24.17 6.67 22.46
N ASN A 97 -23.74 6.85 23.71
CA ASN A 97 -22.76 7.89 24.03
C ASN A 97 -21.45 7.46 23.36
N ILE A 98 -21.31 7.77 22.06
CA ILE A 98 -20.00 7.92 21.45
C ILE A 98 -19.26 8.91 22.36
N ALA A 99 -18.11 8.50 22.87
CA ALA A 99 -17.28 9.41 23.66
C ALA A 99 -17.05 10.67 22.84
N ASP A 100 -17.13 11.84 23.47
CA ASP A 100 -16.84 13.08 22.74
C ASP A 100 -15.39 12.98 22.25
N PRO A 101 -15.13 13.18 20.94
CA PRO A 101 -13.82 12.92 20.36
C PRO A 101 -12.75 13.78 21.03
N SER A 102 -11.50 13.30 21.03
CA SER A 102 -10.34 13.89 21.70
C SER A 102 -9.79 15.16 21.00
N THR A 103 -10.69 15.99 20.49
CA THR A 103 -10.43 17.20 19.70
C THR A 103 -11.24 18.39 20.24
N ASP A 104 -10.78 19.61 19.96
CA ASP A 104 -11.56 20.85 20.15
C ASP A 104 -11.90 21.55 18.82
N ARG A 105 -11.73 20.81 17.72
CA ARG A 105 -11.84 21.25 16.33
C ARG A 105 -12.95 20.49 15.60
N ILE A 106 -13.57 21.14 14.62
CA ILE A 106 -14.55 20.54 13.70
C ILE A 106 -14.25 20.98 12.27
N ILE A 107 -14.53 20.11 11.31
CA ILE A 107 -14.53 20.42 9.88
C ILE A 107 -15.98 20.66 9.45
N VAL A 108 -16.22 21.70 8.66
CA VAL A 108 -17.57 22.06 8.18
C VAL A 108 -17.51 22.36 6.70
N LYS A 109 -18.30 21.62 5.90
CA LYS A 109 -18.55 21.94 4.48
C LYS A 109 -19.87 22.69 4.36
N TYR A 110 -19.86 23.85 3.73
CA TYR A 110 -21.04 24.72 3.61
C TYR A 110 -21.38 25.08 2.16
N LYS A 111 -22.64 25.48 1.96
CA LYS A 111 -23.17 25.85 0.65
C LYS A 111 -22.62 27.20 0.19
N SER A 112 -22.36 27.31 -1.11
CA SER A 112 -21.90 28.53 -1.75
C SER A 112 -22.83 29.73 -1.42
N GLY A 113 -22.22 30.89 -1.16
CA GLY A 113 -22.91 32.12 -0.77
C GLY A 113 -23.22 32.26 0.73
N LEU A 114 -22.79 31.32 1.58
CA LEU A 114 -22.87 31.50 3.04
C LEU A 114 -22.02 32.70 3.51
N ASN A 115 -22.59 33.54 4.37
CA ASN A 115 -21.82 34.55 5.08
C ASN A 115 -21.11 33.92 6.29
N VAL A 116 -19.85 33.51 6.10
CA VAL A 116 -19.03 32.81 7.10
C VAL A 116 -18.95 33.58 8.42
N SER A 117 -18.74 34.89 8.40
CA SER A 117 -18.67 35.70 9.64
C SER A 117 -19.97 35.70 10.45
N GLN A 118 -21.13 35.70 9.78
CA GLN A 118 -22.43 35.54 10.46
C GLN A 118 -22.64 34.12 10.98
N PHE A 119 -22.14 33.11 10.26
CA PHE A 119 -22.20 31.70 10.67
C PHE A 119 -21.32 31.43 11.91
N GLN A 120 -20.06 31.89 11.89
CA GLN A 120 -19.14 31.88 13.03
C GLN A 120 -19.80 32.50 14.26
N ALA A 121 -20.36 33.71 14.13
CA ALA A 121 -21.03 34.42 15.22
C ALA A 121 -22.30 33.70 15.73
N LYS A 122 -23.07 33.05 14.85
CA LYS A 122 -24.29 32.29 15.20
C LYS A 122 -24.00 31.09 16.11
N TYR A 123 -22.86 30.42 15.89
CA TYR A 123 -22.48 29.19 16.61
C TYR A 123 -21.35 29.39 17.63
N ALA A 124 -20.87 30.63 17.81
CA ALA A 124 -19.71 30.98 18.63
C ALA A 124 -18.42 30.22 18.26
N LEU A 125 -18.29 29.88 16.97
CA LEU A 125 -17.12 29.22 16.41
C LEU A 125 -15.99 30.23 16.18
N LYS A 126 -14.74 29.78 16.35
CA LYS A 126 -13.55 30.55 16.01
C LYS A 126 -12.85 29.90 14.82
N GLU A 127 -12.54 30.69 13.79
CA GLU A 127 -11.74 30.27 12.64
C GLU A 127 -10.39 29.68 13.08
N ARG A 128 -10.01 28.54 12.50
CA ARG A 128 -8.69 27.90 12.70
C ARG A 128 -7.91 27.83 11.40
N LEU A 129 -8.48 27.18 10.39
CA LEU A 129 -7.82 26.88 9.12
C LEU A 129 -8.86 26.89 8.01
N LYS A 130 -8.48 27.42 6.84
CA LYS A 130 -9.26 27.33 5.60
C LYS A 130 -8.66 26.26 4.72
N LEU A 131 -9.51 25.35 4.23
CA LEU A 131 -9.18 24.32 3.26
C LEU A 131 -9.77 24.82 1.93
N ALA A 132 -8.95 24.97 0.89
CA ALA A 132 -9.22 25.94 -0.19
C ALA A 132 -10.47 25.65 -1.05
N GLU A 133 -11.04 26.72 -1.64
CA GLU A 133 -12.19 26.91 -2.58
C GLU A 133 -13.49 26.07 -2.46
N SER A 134 -13.45 24.87 -1.90
CA SER A 134 -14.53 23.87 -1.79
C SER A 134 -15.66 24.21 -0.80
N GLY A 135 -15.55 25.33 -0.07
CA GLY A 135 -16.46 25.68 1.03
C GLY A 135 -16.24 24.85 2.30
N LEU A 136 -15.04 24.30 2.47
CA LEU A 136 -14.62 23.50 3.62
C LEU A 136 -13.76 24.34 4.58
N GLU A 137 -14.07 24.35 5.87
CA GLU A 137 -13.37 25.19 6.85
C GLU A 137 -13.31 24.54 8.24
N VAL A 138 -12.18 24.74 8.92
CA VAL A 138 -11.91 24.19 10.26
C VAL A 138 -12.21 25.26 11.31
N PHE A 139 -13.00 24.89 12.30
CA PHE A 139 -13.38 25.77 13.40
C PHE A 139 -13.03 25.16 14.75
N GLN A 140 -12.56 26.00 15.68
CA GLN A 140 -12.48 25.66 17.09
C GLN A 140 -13.87 25.81 17.73
N VAL A 141 -14.30 24.79 18.48
CA VAL A 141 -15.57 24.83 19.23
C VAL A 141 -15.45 25.71 20.48
N PRO A 142 -16.57 26.22 21.04
CA PRO A 142 -16.52 26.99 22.28
C PRO A 142 -15.89 26.18 23.43
N LYS A 143 -14.99 26.81 24.21
CA LYS A 143 -14.29 26.13 25.32
C LYS A 143 -15.26 25.45 26.29
N GLY A 144 -15.14 24.12 26.41
CA GLY A 144 -15.99 23.30 27.28
C GLY A 144 -17.35 22.90 26.69
N ALA A 145 -17.63 23.26 25.42
CA ALA A 145 -18.70 22.61 24.66
C ALA A 145 -18.25 21.20 24.24
N LYS A 146 -19.21 20.29 24.11
CA LYS A 146 -18.96 18.98 23.49
C LYS A 146 -18.93 19.10 21.98
N VAL A 147 -17.96 18.48 21.32
CA VAL A 147 -17.80 18.48 19.86
C VAL A 147 -19.02 17.86 19.19
N ASN A 148 -19.46 16.68 19.64
CA ASN A 148 -20.62 15.98 19.09
C ASN A 148 -21.92 16.80 19.22
N ASP A 149 -22.07 17.58 20.30
CA ASP A 149 -23.22 18.49 20.49
C ASP A 149 -23.17 19.73 19.57
N VAL A 150 -21.99 20.12 19.07
CA VAL A 150 -21.84 21.21 18.09
C VAL A 150 -22.09 20.66 16.69
N VAL A 151 -21.45 19.55 16.31
CA VAL A 151 -21.65 18.85 15.04
C VAL A 151 -23.14 18.56 14.81
N ALA A 152 -23.84 17.96 15.77
CA ALA A 152 -25.26 17.63 15.67
C ALA A 152 -26.21 18.86 15.63
N LYS A 153 -25.71 20.08 15.86
CA LYS A 153 -26.43 21.34 15.61
C LYS A 153 -26.15 21.86 14.20
N LEU A 154 -24.91 21.78 13.73
CA LEU A 154 -24.50 22.23 12.41
C LEU A 154 -25.10 21.37 11.29
N GLN A 155 -25.15 20.04 11.46
CA GLN A 155 -25.82 19.12 10.54
C GLN A 155 -27.33 19.38 10.37
N LYS A 156 -27.94 20.23 11.19
CA LYS A 156 -29.35 20.67 11.08
C LYS A 156 -29.50 22.06 10.46
N ASP A 157 -28.40 22.74 10.15
CA ASP A 157 -28.42 24.04 9.49
C ASP A 157 -28.56 23.84 7.97
N PRO A 158 -29.57 24.42 7.30
CA PRO A 158 -29.76 24.25 5.87
C PRO A 158 -28.65 24.86 5.00
N SER A 159 -27.74 25.66 5.58
CA SER A 159 -26.54 26.19 4.91
C SER A 159 -25.31 25.28 4.99
N VAL A 160 -25.34 24.27 5.86
CA VAL A 160 -24.28 23.24 5.96
C VAL A 160 -24.61 22.10 5.00
N LEU A 161 -23.57 21.50 4.40
CA LEU A 161 -23.66 20.25 3.64
C LEU A 161 -23.37 19.08 4.60
N TYR A 162 -22.22 19.12 5.26
CA TYR A 162 -21.91 18.28 6.41
C TYR A 162 -21.03 19.02 7.42
N ALA A 163 -21.00 18.49 8.64
CA ALA A 163 -20.04 18.87 9.66
C ALA A 163 -19.62 17.60 10.40
N GLU A 164 -18.35 17.52 10.79
CA GLU A 164 -17.75 16.39 11.48
C GLU A 164 -16.65 16.86 12.45
N PRO A 165 -16.26 16.03 13.44
CA PRO A 165 -15.07 16.27 14.22
C PRO A 165 -13.83 16.32 13.31
N ASP A 166 -12.91 17.23 13.60
CA ASP A 166 -11.55 17.14 13.07
C ASP A 166 -10.81 16.11 13.95
N TYR A 167 -10.92 14.84 13.55
CA TYR A 167 -10.39 13.71 14.32
C TYR A 167 -8.87 13.76 14.37
N LYS A 168 -8.32 13.29 15.49
CA LYS A 168 -6.89 13.00 15.62
C LYS A 168 -6.58 11.65 14.98
N ILE A 169 -5.48 11.58 14.22
CA ILE A 169 -5.06 10.38 13.50
C ILE A 169 -4.83 9.21 14.47
N ASN A 170 -4.18 9.42 15.62
CA ASN A 170 -4.15 8.47 16.74
C ASN A 170 -4.92 8.97 17.98
N GLY A 171 -6.17 9.37 17.79
CA GLY A 171 -7.04 9.93 18.84
C GLY A 171 -7.62 8.95 19.87
N GLY A 172 -7.41 7.63 19.70
CA GLY A 172 -7.97 6.57 20.54
C GLY A 172 -6.99 6.08 21.62
N LYS A 173 -7.41 6.13 22.89
CA LYS A 173 -6.74 5.60 24.11
C LYS A 173 -5.21 5.45 24.07
N ALA A 174 -4.53 6.23 24.90
CA ALA A 174 -3.20 5.88 25.41
C ALA A 174 -3.23 4.53 26.17
N GLY A 175 -2.93 3.45 25.44
CA GLY A 175 -2.55 2.15 25.96
C GLY A 175 -1.32 1.72 25.19
N ASN A 176 -0.25 1.35 25.89
CA ASN A 176 1.03 1.00 25.30
C ASN A 176 0.86 0.12 24.05
N ILE A 177 1.46 0.53 22.93
CA ILE A 177 1.72 -0.37 21.80
C ILE A 177 2.46 -1.56 22.40
N GLY A 178 1.83 -2.73 22.34
CA GLY A 178 2.08 -3.80 23.30
C GLY A 178 3.53 -4.26 23.28
N THR A 179 4.23 -4.12 24.40
CA THR A 179 5.54 -4.75 24.60
C THR A 179 5.43 -6.22 24.21
N SER A 180 6.26 -6.66 23.26
CA SER A 180 6.37 -8.08 22.91
C SER A 180 6.53 -8.90 24.19
N PRO A 181 5.71 -9.96 24.42
CA PRO A 181 5.87 -10.80 25.60
C PRO A 181 7.21 -11.52 25.53
N ALA A 182 8.22 -10.98 26.23
CA ALA A 182 9.53 -11.59 26.40
C ALA A 182 9.37 -12.99 27.01
N GLY A 183 9.38 -14.03 26.16
CA GLY A 183 9.08 -15.40 26.55
C GLY A 183 7.95 -16.11 25.79
N ALA A 184 7.48 -15.58 24.66
CA ALA A 184 6.69 -16.36 23.69
C ALA A 184 7.50 -17.59 23.19
N LYS A 185 7.40 -18.71 23.91
CA LYS A 185 8.03 -19.98 23.49
C LYS A 185 7.44 -20.41 22.14
N PRO A 186 8.26 -20.93 21.21
CA PRO A 186 7.74 -21.49 19.97
C PRO A 186 6.69 -22.56 20.29
N VAL A 187 5.52 -22.46 19.68
CA VAL A 187 4.48 -23.49 19.74
C VAL A 187 5.00 -24.69 18.95
N GLY A 188 5.67 -25.60 19.66
CA GLY A 188 6.50 -26.62 19.03
C GLY A 188 5.70 -27.70 18.31
N GLY A 189 6.28 -28.17 17.20
CA GLY A 189 6.03 -29.52 16.69
C GLY A 189 4.99 -29.62 15.57
N ILE A 190 5.34 -29.16 14.38
CA ILE A 190 4.84 -29.74 13.14
C ILE A 190 6.07 -30.16 12.32
N ASP A 191 6.13 -31.44 11.93
CA ASP A 191 7.33 -32.02 11.30
C ASP A 191 7.68 -31.30 9.99
N ALA A 192 8.93 -30.82 9.92
CA ALA A 192 9.48 -30.23 8.70
C ALA A 192 9.53 -31.27 7.57
N LYS A 193 8.54 -31.22 6.68
CA LYS A 193 8.64 -31.72 5.32
C LYS A 193 8.53 -30.52 4.39
N ALA A 194 9.69 -30.08 3.89
CA ALA A 194 9.77 -29.13 2.79
C ALA A 194 8.90 -29.64 1.63
N SER A 195 7.74 -29.01 1.43
CA SER A 195 7.03 -29.08 0.17
C SER A 195 7.86 -28.29 -0.83
N LYS A 196 8.54 -28.99 -1.74
CA LYS A 196 9.10 -28.32 -2.92
C LYS A 196 7.96 -27.58 -3.61
N ALA A 197 8.06 -26.25 -3.65
CA ALA A 197 7.26 -25.46 -4.58
C ALA A 197 7.54 -25.96 -6.00
N SER A 198 6.54 -25.89 -6.87
CA SER A 198 6.73 -26.17 -8.28
C SER A 198 7.52 -25.03 -8.91
N GLU A 199 8.79 -25.29 -9.23
CA GLU A 199 9.60 -24.42 -10.09
C GLU A 199 8.82 -24.12 -11.38
N GLN A 200 8.37 -22.87 -11.54
CA GLN A 200 8.05 -22.32 -12.86
C GLN A 200 9.40 -22.15 -13.59
N PRO A 201 9.55 -22.67 -14.82
CA PRO A 201 10.81 -22.54 -15.53
C PRO A 201 10.96 -21.11 -16.07
N THR A 202 11.74 -20.27 -15.39
CA THR A 202 12.19 -19.00 -15.95
C THR A 202 12.97 -19.26 -17.24
N ALA A 203 12.52 -18.65 -18.34
CA ALA A 203 13.31 -18.60 -19.55
C ALA A 203 14.57 -17.76 -19.28
N GLY A 204 15.71 -18.15 -19.86
CA GLY A 204 17.02 -17.63 -19.46
C GLY A 204 17.23 -16.15 -19.78
N ILE A 205 16.91 -15.28 -18.80
CA ILE A 205 17.45 -13.93 -18.66
C ILE A 205 18.85 -13.99 -18.00
N ALA A 206 19.63 -12.93 -18.15
CA ALA A 206 20.88 -12.79 -17.39
C ALA A 206 20.54 -12.54 -15.91
N GLU A 207 21.45 -12.88 -14.98
CA GLU A 207 21.33 -12.37 -13.61
C GLU A 207 21.45 -10.85 -13.65
N ALA A 208 20.41 -10.13 -13.20
CA ALA A 208 20.44 -8.68 -13.08
C ALA A 208 21.62 -8.25 -12.19
N GLU A 209 22.35 -7.18 -12.57
CA GLU A 209 23.44 -6.68 -11.73
C GLU A 209 22.87 -6.06 -10.45
N LEU A 210 22.95 -6.83 -9.35
CA LEU A 210 22.51 -6.37 -8.03
C LEU A 210 23.24 -5.08 -7.60
N PRO A 211 22.60 -4.21 -6.81
CA PRO A 211 23.21 -2.98 -6.33
C PRO A 211 24.48 -3.24 -5.52
N ASN A 212 25.40 -2.26 -5.53
CA ASN A 212 26.68 -2.34 -4.81
C ASN A 212 26.56 -1.90 -3.33
N ASP A 213 25.35 -1.67 -2.87
CA ASP A 213 25.03 -1.05 -1.58
C ASP A 213 25.20 -2.07 -0.44
N PRO A 214 26.03 -1.80 0.59
CA PRO A 214 26.55 -2.82 1.49
C PRO A 214 25.51 -3.64 2.28
N ARG A 215 24.29 -3.11 2.46
CA ARG A 215 23.20 -3.77 3.20
C ARG A 215 22.08 -4.29 2.31
N PHE A 216 22.19 -4.18 0.98
CA PHE A 216 21.15 -4.66 0.05
C PHE A 216 20.80 -6.15 0.25
N GLY A 217 21.78 -7.00 0.59
CA GLY A 217 21.54 -8.43 0.84
C GLY A 217 20.61 -8.73 2.02
N ASP A 218 20.41 -7.78 2.93
CA ASP A 218 19.49 -7.89 4.06
C ASP A 218 18.02 -7.55 3.68
N GLN A 219 17.81 -6.92 2.51
CA GLN A 219 16.49 -6.43 2.05
C GLN A 219 15.66 -7.50 1.34
N TRP A 220 15.23 -8.53 2.09
CA TRP A 220 14.44 -9.66 1.56
C TRP A 220 13.20 -9.23 0.76
N GLY A 221 12.57 -8.11 1.09
CA GLY A 221 11.37 -7.64 0.37
C GLY A 221 11.64 -7.25 -1.09
N LEU A 222 12.86 -6.79 -1.40
CA LEU A 222 13.27 -6.42 -2.76
C LEU A 222 13.84 -7.62 -3.53
N HIS A 223 14.65 -8.45 -2.86
CA HIS A 223 15.29 -9.62 -3.46
C HIS A 223 15.51 -10.74 -2.42
N ASN A 224 14.90 -11.90 -2.65
CA ASN A 224 14.84 -13.01 -1.72
C ASN A 224 15.39 -14.30 -2.32
N VAL A 225 16.56 -14.69 -1.82
CA VAL A 225 17.31 -15.91 -2.19
C VAL A 225 17.33 -16.93 -1.03
N GLY A 226 16.34 -16.86 -0.13
CA GLY A 226 16.28 -17.67 1.08
C GLY A 226 17.32 -17.27 2.14
N GLN A 227 17.68 -15.98 2.21
CA GLN A 227 18.66 -15.48 3.19
C GLN A 227 18.20 -15.57 4.66
N TYR A 228 19.12 -15.34 5.58
CA TYR A 228 18.86 -15.34 7.01
C TYR A 228 18.77 -13.91 7.54
N VAL A 229 17.61 -13.51 8.04
CA VAL A 229 17.28 -12.14 8.47
C VAL A 229 16.71 -12.20 9.89
N GLU A 230 17.18 -11.36 10.81
CA GLU A 230 16.67 -11.23 12.20
C GLU A 230 16.29 -12.57 12.87
N ALA A 231 17.24 -13.50 12.83
CA ALA A 231 17.15 -14.87 13.36
C ALA A 231 16.15 -15.83 12.68
N VAL A 232 15.41 -15.40 11.64
CA VAL A 232 14.51 -16.25 10.83
C VAL A 232 15.11 -16.58 9.45
N ASN A 233 14.66 -17.69 8.85
CA ASN A 233 14.94 -17.99 7.44
C ASN A 233 13.76 -17.45 6.64
N VAL A 234 14.02 -16.60 5.65
CA VAL A 234 12.94 -16.11 4.77
C VAL A 234 12.52 -17.21 3.79
N ILE A 235 11.27 -17.16 3.31
CA ILE A 235 10.79 -18.12 2.31
C ILE A 235 11.38 -17.75 0.94
N ASP A 236 12.25 -18.60 0.42
CA ASP A 236 12.94 -18.44 -0.88
C ASP A 236 12.00 -17.95 -2.00
N GLY A 237 12.42 -16.89 -2.69
CA GLY A 237 11.67 -16.19 -3.72
C GLY A 237 10.41 -15.46 -3.26
N GLN A 238 10.04 -15.39 -1.97
CA GLN A 238 8.88 -14.60 -1.55
C GLN A 238 9.25 -13.11 -1.45
N ASP A 239 9.26 -12.42 -2.58
CA ASP A 239 9.66 -11.02 -2.76
C ASP A 239 8.86 -10.31 -3.86
N MET A 240 9.30 -9.09 -4.19
CA MET A 240 8.71 -8.25 -5.22
C MET A 240 9.42 -8.32 -6.58
N ASP A 241 10.49 -9.11 -6.78
CA ASP A 241 11.35 -9.11 -7.98
C ASP A 241 11.78 -7.67 -8.40
N VAL A 242 12.43 -6.93 -7.49
CA VAL A 242 12.80 -5.51 -7.73
C VAL A 242 14.06 -5.34 -8.60
N PRO A 243 15.16 -6.11 -8.44
CA PRO A 243 16.32 -6.00 -9.31
C PRO A 243 16.00 -6.19 -10.80
N GLU A 244 15.10 -7.12 -11.11
CA GLU A 244 14.61 -7.39 -12.45
C GLU A 244 13.78 -6.21 -12.99
N ALA A 245 12.93 -5.60 -12.13
CA ALA A 245 12.16 -4.42 -12.48
C ALA A 245 13.04 -3.22 -12.91
N TRP A 246 14.25 -3.10 -12.32
CA TRP A 246 15.20 -2.04 -12.65
C TRP A 246 15.86 -2.15 -14.03
N GLU A 247 15.73 -3.30 -14.72
CA GLU A 247 16.12 -3.41 -16.13
C GLU A 247 15.19 -2.56 -17.04
N HIS A 248 13.96 -2.28 -16.58
CA HIS A 248 12.98 -1.45 -17.29
C HIS A 248 13.03 0.03 -16.87
N THR A 249 13.03 0.33 -15.56
CA THR A 249 13.09 1.70 -15.01
C THR A 249 13.43 1.68 -13.52
N MET A 250 13.98 2.79 -13.00
CA MET A 250 14.29 3.00 -11.58
C MET A 250 13.38 4.08 -10.94
N GLY A 251 12.26 4.45 -11.58
CA GLY A 251 11.32 5.44 -11.06
C GLY A 251 11.66 6.89 -11.44
N GLU A 252 12.35 7.09 -12.56
CA GLU A 252 12.68 8.42 -13.09
C GLU A 252 11.48 9.37 -13.20
N ASP A 253 11.71 10.66 -12.97
CA ASP A 253 10.75 11.77 -13.12
C ASP A 253 9.42 11.66 -12.32
N VAL A 254 9.27 10.68 -11.43
CA VAL A 254 8.11 10.54 -10.53
C VAL A 254 8.36 11.21 -9.18
N VAL A 255 7.38 11.97 -8.70
CA VAL A 255 7.37 12.59 -7.37
C VAL A 255 6.37 11.88 -6.47
N VAL A 256 6.86 11.36 -5.34
CA VAL A 256 6.08 10.67 -4.30
C VAL A 256 6.03 11.55 -3.05
N ALA A 257 4.84 11.99 -2.66
CA ALA A 257 4.62 12.69 -1.41
C ALA A 257 4.51 11.70 -0.25
N VAL A 258 5.30 11.91 0.80
CA VAL A 258 5.30 11.11 2.02
C VAL A 258 4.56 11.92 3.09
N LEU A 259 3.27 11.62 3.28
CA LEU A 259 2.39 12.29 4.26
C LEU A 259 2.52 11.60 5.62
N ASP A 260 3.52 12.00 6.40
CA ASP A 260 3.98 11.24 7.56
C ASP A 260 4.58 12.15 8.68
N THR A 261 5.51 11.65 9.50
CA THR A 261 6.22 12.41 10.56
C THR A 261 7.25 13.41 10.04
N GLY A 262 7.49 13.47 8.73
CA GLY A 262 8.66 14.15 8.18
C GLY A 262 9.83 13.20 7.89
N VAL A 263 10.83 13.70 7.16
CA VAL A 263 11.90 12.92 6.53
C VAL A 263 13.24 13.63 6.72
N ASP A 264 14.26 12.95 7.25
CA ASP A 264 15.62 13.49 7.28
C ASP A 264 16.17 13.66 5.84
N ILE A 265 15.97 14.87 5.31
CA ILE A 265 16.45 15.27 3.98
C ILE A 265 17.97 15.33 3.87
N THR A 266 18.71 15.23 4.98
CA THR A 266 20.18 15.21 4.99
C THR A 266 20.76 13.80 4.94
N HIS A 267 19.91 12.77 5.09
CA HIS A 267 20.33 11.38 5.14
C HIS A 267 21.20 11.00 3.93
N PRO A 268 22.37 10.36 4.13
CA PRO A 268 23.33 10.11 3.06
C PRO A 268 22.76 9.45 1.81
N ASP A 269 21.76 8.60 2.00
CA ASP A 269 21.11 7.71 1.03
C ASP A 269 19.81 8.29 0.42
N LEU A 270 19.27 9.36 1.02
CA LEU A 270 18.04 10.01 0.57
C LEU A 270 18.26 11.40 -0.04
N LYS A 271 19.25 12.16 0.42
CA LYS A 271 19.47 13.59 0.06
C LYS A 271 19.46 13.88 -1.45
N ASN A 272 19.91 12.94 -2.28
CA ASN A 272 19.95 13.08 -3.75
C ASN A 272 18.57 12.83 -4.41
N ASN A 273 17.66 12.19 -3.68
CA ASN A 273 16.29 11.87 -4.05
C ASN A 273 15.23 12.70 -3.32
N ILE A 274 15.61 13.70 -2.54
CA ILE A 274 14.65 14.69 -2.03
C ILE A 274 14.22 15.62 -3.16
N TRP A 275 12.91 15.85 -3.28
CA TRP A 275 12.31 16.80 -4.19
C TRP A 275 12.72 18.24 -3.82
N THR A 276 12.70 19.17 -4.76
CA THR A 276 13.06 20.58 -4.49
C THR A 276 12.13 21.52 -5.25
N ASN A 277 11.52 22.48 -4.55
CA ASN A 277 10.79 23.58 -5.17
C ASN A 277 11.78 24.50 -5.90
N ALA A 278 11.89 24.32 -7.21
CA ALA A 278 12.78 25.12 -8.05
C ALA A 278 12.35 26.60 -8.20
N LYS A 279 11.27 27.02 -7.52
CA LYS A 279 10.76 28.39 -7.52
C LYS A 279 11.18 29.19 -6.26
N GLU A 280 11.58 28.53 -5.18
CA GLU A 280 12.02 29.18 -3.93
C GLU A 280 13.51 29.55 -3.95
N ILE A 281 13.89 30.56 -3.14
CA ILE A 281 15.28 30.90 -2.85
C ILE A 281 15.57 30.60 -1.37
N PRO A 282 16.26 29.49 -1.04
CA PRO A 282 16.36 28.99 0.33
C PRO A 282 16.85 29.98 1.39
N GLY A 283 16.06 30.14 2.45
CA GLY A 283 16.38 30.90 3.66
C GLY A 283 16.28 32.41 3.49
N ASN A 284 15.40 32.90 2.62
CA ASN A 284 15.25 34.34 2.37
C ASN A 284 14.11 35.01 3.19
N GLY A 285 13.21 34.22 3.79
CA GLY A 285 12.06 34.68 4.57
C GLY A 285 10.90 35.20 3.72
N ILE A 286 10.76 34.74 2.47
CA ILE A 286 9.79 35.16 1.47
C ILE A 286 9.19 33.91 0.80
N ASP A 287 7.87 33.91 0.63
CA ASP A 287 7.13 33.04 -0.29
C ASP A 287 7.39 33.56 -1.72
N ASP A 288 8.37 32.97 -2.43
CA ASP A 288 8.82 33.46 -3.74
C ASP A 288 7.86 33.04 -4.87
N ASP A 289 7.18 31.89 -4.73
CA ASP A 289 6.25 31.37 -5.74
C ASP A 289 4.78 31.82 -5.59
N GLY A 290 4.42 32.33 -4.40
CA GLY A 290 3.12 32.91 -4.07
C GLY A 290 2.07 31.88 -3.61
N ASN A 291 2.47 30.69 -3.16
CA ASN A 291 1.57 29.62 -2.76
C ASN A 291 1.04 29.74 -1.31
N GLY A 292 1.61 30.63 -0.50
CA GLY A 292 1.23 30.87 0.89
C GLY A 292 2.10 30.15 1.94
N PHE A 293 3.17 29.51 1.51
CA PHE A 293 4.19 28.84 2.34
C PHE A 293 5.55 29.53 2.09
N VAL A 294 6.32 29.78 3.14
CA VAL A 294 7.55 30.60 3.07
C VAL A 294 8.77 29.69 3.14
N ASP A 295 9.69 29.77 2.17
CA ASP A 295 10.88 28.91 2.13
C ASP A 295 10.54 27.39 2.07
N ASP A 296 9.49 26.98 1.35
CA ASP A 296 8.99 25.58 1.24
C ASP A 296 9.87 24.64 0.37
N VAL A 297 11.17 24.87 0.39
CA VAL A 297 12.20 24.38 -0.54
C VAL A 297 12.14 22.87 -0.81
N HIS A 298 11.77 22.05 0.16
CA HIS A 298 11.72 20.58 0.01
C HIS A 298 10.33 19.97 0.26
N GLY A 299 9.35 20.77 0.66
CA GLY A 299 8.10 20.29 1.25
C GLY A 299 7.64 21.25 2.35
N TRP A 300 6.68 20.82 3.17
CA TRP A 300 6.13 21.67 4.24
C TRP A 300 5.76 20.88 5.49
N ASP A 301 5.93 21.49 6.67
CA ASP A 301 5.39 20.95 7.93
C ASP A 301 4.03 21.57 8.28
N PHE A 302 2.98 20.75 8.18
CA PHE A 302 1.62 21.10 8.60
C PHE A 302 1.35 20.83 10.09
N TYR A 303 2.20 20.07 10.78
CA TYR A 303 2.15 19.86 12.22
C TYR A 303 2.68 21.10 12.98
N ASN A 304 3.93 21.52 12.75
CA ASN A 304 4.51 22.70 13.41
C ASN A 304 4.18 24.03 12.68
N GLN A 305 3.79 23.99 11.40
CA GLN A 305 3.43 25.14 10.55
C GLN A 305 4.64 26.01 10.13
N ASP A 306 5.73 25.36 9.75
CA ASP A 306 7.00 25.96 9.32
C ASP A 306 7.68 25.15 8.18
N GLU A 307 8.86 25.62 7.76
CA GLU A 307 9.65 25.07 6.66
C GLU A 307 10.43 23.77 7.01
N THR A 308 10.43 23.37 8.28
CA THR A 308 11.26 22.27 8.80
C THR A 308 10.59 20.91 8.63
N VAL A 309 10.78 20.29 7.45
CA VAL A 309 10.20 18.97 7.11
C VAL A 309 10.76 17.76 7.91
N TYR A 310 11.59 17.99 8.92
CA TYR A 310 12.10 17.00 9.87
C TYR A 310 12.59 17.71 11.14
N ASP A 311 11.98 17.36 12.27
CA ASP A 311 12.32 17.84 13.59
C ASP A 311 12.92 16.73 14.43
N MET A 312 14.25 16.76 14.59
CA MET A 312 14.93 15.83 15.50
C MET A 312 14.49 16.00 16.96
N ALA A 313 13.95 17.17 17.34
CA ALA A 313 13.31 17.37 18.66
C ALA A 313 12.00 16.58 18.82
N ASP A 314 11.32 16.30 17.71
CA ASP A 314 10.11 15.50 17.60
C ASP A 314 10.40 14.02 17.31
N VAL A 315 11.68 13.61 17.27
CA VAL A 315 12.07 12.19 17.11
C VAL A 315 11.57 11.57 15.79
N ASP A 316 11.34 12.42 14.78
CA ASP A 316 10.70 12.12 13.49
C ASP A 316 11.41 11.01 12.70
N SER A 317 10.95 9.77 12.85
CA SER A 317 11.67 8.60 12.35
C SER A 317 10.87 7.72 11.39
N HIS A 318 9.54 7.78 11.40
CA HIS A 318 8.70 6.93 10.54
C HIS A 318 8.75 7.35 9.07
N GLY A 319 8.52 8.63 8.78
CA GLY A 319 8.59 9.15 7.41
C GLY A 319 9.96 8.92 6.75
N THR A 320 11.05 8.97 7.52
CA THR A 320 12.40 8.64 7.02
C THR A 320 12.53 7.17 6.60
N GLN A 321 11.90 6.23 7.30
CA GLN A 321 11.87 4.81 6.88
C GLN A 321 10.99 4.59 5.65
N VAL A 322 9.84 5.25 5.61
CA VAL A 322 8.94 5.21 4.46
C VAL A 322 9.67 5.72 3.21
N ALA A 323 10.37 6.85 3.32
CA ALA A 323 11.21 7.40 2.25
C ALA A 323 12.32 6.44 1.79
N GLY A 324 12.98 5.75 2.73
CA GLY A 324 14.02 4.74 2.44
C GLY A 324 13.53 3.58 1.58
N LEU A 325 12.41 2.96 1.98
CA LEU A 325 11.82 1.85 1.22
C LEU A 325 11.35 2.30 -0.17
N ILE A 326 10.87 3.53 -0.30
CA ILE A 326 10.43 4.08 -1.60
C ILE A 326 11.63 4.39 -2.50
N ALA A 327 12.62 5.17 -2.03
CA ALA A 327 13.63 5.79 -2.91
C ALA A 327 15.00 6.08 -2.27
N ALA A 328 15.52 5.23 -1.37
CA ALA A 328 16.96 5.24 -1.09
C ALA A 328 17.78 5.00 -2.38
N GLU A 329 18.89 5.72 -2.55
CA GLU A 329 19.68 5.77 -3.78
C GLU A 329 20.51 4.49 -4.00
N ALA A 330 20.13 3.69 -5.00
CA ALA A 330 20.88 2.49 -5.37
C ALA A 330 22.21 2.81 -6.10
N GLN A 331 23.16 1.88 -5.98
CA GLN A 331 24.50 1.86 -6.59
C GLN A 331 25.47 2.93 -6.07
N ASN A 332 25.22 3.54 -4.91
CA ASN A 332 26.04 4.60 -4.33
C ASN A 332 27.16 4.09 -3.40
N ASN A 333 27.17 2.78 -3.07
CA ASN A 333 28.08 2.09 -2.14
C ASN A 333 27.86 2.45 -0.65
N ILE A 334 26.66 2.90 -0.30
CA ILE A 334 26.20 3.29 1.03
C ILE A 334 24.92 2.50 1.31
N GLY A 335 24.68 2.12 2.57
CA GLY A 335 23.33 1.73 2.98
C GLY A 335 22.64 0.65 2.16
N ILE A 336 21.47 1.02 1.63
CA ILE A 336 20.42 0.16 1.07
C ILE A 336 19.97 0.67 -0.31
N ALA A 337 19.00 0.00 -0.93
CA ALA A 337 18.26 0.55 -2.08
C ALA A 337 16.77 0.69 -1.76
N GLY A 338 16.13 1.77 -2.25
CA GLY A 338 14.67 1.88 -2.30
C GLY A 338 14.11 1.21 -3.55
N VAL A 339 12.83 0.84 -3.54
CA VAL A 339 12.17 0.15 -4.66
C VAL A 339 12.22 0.96 -5.96
N ALA A 340 12.10 2.30 -5.88
CA ALA A 340 12.21 3.24 -6.98
C ALA A 340 13.37 4.24 -6.75
N PRO A 341 14.64 3.80 -6.91
CA PRO A 341 15.81 4.53 -6.40
C PRO A 341 16.17 5.81 -7.17
N LYS A 342 15.35 6.25 -8.14
CA LYS A 342 15.45 7.56 -8.80
C LYS A 342 14.20 8.42 -8.67
N ALA A 343 13.14 7.92 -8.04
CA ALA A 343 11.97 8.73 -7.71
C ALA A 343 12.35 9.85 -6.74
N LYS A 344 11.54 10.92 -6.70
CA LYS A 344 11.76 12.04 -5.77
C LYS A 344 10.76 12.04 -4.64
N ILE A 345 11.26 12.04 -3.41
CA ILE A 345 10.48 12.12 -2.18
C ILE A 345 10.16 13.59 -1.89
N MET A 346 8.88 13.92 -1.75
CA MET A 346 8.40 15.19 -1.21
C MET A 346 7.91 14.96 0.23
N PRO A 347 8.70 15.31 1.26
CA PRO A 347 8.28 15.18 2.66
C PRO A 347 7.14 16.14 2.98
N ILE A 348 6.03 15.61 3.48
CA ILE A 348 4.87 16.38 3.94
C ILE A 348 4.58 15.97 5.38
N LYS A 349 5.08 16.76 6.34
CA LYS A 349 4.93 16.43 7.77
C LYS A 349 3.51 16.81 8.22
N VAL A 350 2.74 15.80 8.65
CA VAL A 350 1.35 15.94 9.15
C VAL A 350 1.15 15.24 10.49
N LEU A 351 2.19 14.54 10.97
CA LEU A 351 2.23 13.77 12.20
C LEU A 351 3.39 14.27 13.07
N GLY A 352 3.22 14.18 14.38
CA GLY A 352 4.21 14.55 15.37
C GLY A 352 4.74 13.38 16.22
N PRO A 353 5.56 13.68 17.24
CA PRO A 353 6.33 12.71 18.02
C PRO A 353 5.49 11.63 18.71
N ASN A 354 4.30 11.99 19.16
CA ASN A 354 3.64 11.31 20.27
C ASN A 354 2.66 10.23 19.78
N ASN A 355 3.20 9.09 19.35
CA ASN A 355 2.44 8.03 18.67
C ASN A 355 1.80 8.54 17.36
N LEU A 356 2.57 9.18 16.47
CA LEU A 356 2.08 9.67 15.17
C LEU A 356 0.83 10.57 15.31
N ASP A 357 0.84 11.50 16.27
CA ASP A 357 -0.33 12.34 16.51
C ASP A 357 -0.44 13.47 15.48
N GLY A 358 -1.63 13.65 14.91
CA GLY A 358 -1.89 14.64 13.85
C GLY A 358 -3.38 14.85 13.68
N TYR A 359 -3.80 15.80 12.85
CA TYR A 359 -5.21 16.07 12.54
C TYR A 359 -5.52 15.79 11.08
N ILE A 360 -6.74 15.32 10.80
CA ILE A 360 -7.22 15.13 9.43
C ILE A 360 -7.19 16.45 8.64
N SER A 361 -7.45 17.60 9.28
CA SER A 361 -7.31 18.90 8.61
C SER A 361 -5.93 19.15 8.02
N ASP A 362 -4.90 18.67 8.69
CA ASP A 362 -3.50 18.92 8.36
C ASP A 362 -3.08 17.95 7.24
N ALA A 363 -3.56 16.70 7.28
CA ALA A 363 -3.48 15.75 6.16
C ALA A 363 -4.20 16.26 4.89
N ILE A 364 -5.43 16.77 4.98
CA ILE A 364 -6.17 17.33 3.83
C ILE A 364 -5.39 18.49 3.19
N LYS A 365 -4.80 19.37 4.00
CA LYS A 365 -4.00 20.49 3.49
C LYS A 365 -2.68 20.00 2.86
N GLY A 366 -2.06 18.97 3.42
CA GLY A 366 -0.91 18.27 2.84
C GLY A 366 -1.21 17.64 1.47
N ILE A 367 -2.39 17.01 1.30
CA ILE A 367 -2.85 16.48 0.01
C ILE A 367 -2.99 17.61 -1.03
N GLN A 368 -3.66 18.71 -0.65
CA GLN A 368 -3.87 19.87 -1.54
C GLN A 368 -2.54 20.52 -1.96
N TYR A 369 -1.58 20.62 -1.03
CA TYR A 369 -0.24 21.11 -1.30
C TYR A 369 0.53 20.16 -2.24
N ALA A 370 0.56 18.86 -1.94
CA ALA A 370 1.28 17.87 -2.74
C ALA A 370 0.79 17.85 -4.20
N GLU A 371 -0.52 17.92 -4.43
CA GLU A 371 -1.09 18.03 -5.78
C GLU A 371 -0.68 19.34 -6.47
N TYR A 372 -0.79 20.47 -5.77
CA TYR A 372 -0.40 21.79 -6.30
C TYR A 372 1.09 21.86 -6.67
N MET A 373 1.95 21.17 -5.92
CA MET A 373 3.39 21.07 -6.17
C MET A 373 3.77 19.95 -7.17
N GLY A 374 2.78 19.22 -7.71
CA GLY A 374 2.97 18.25 -8.79
C GLY A 374 3.42 16.87 -8.34
N ALA A 375 3.17 16.48 -7.08
CA ALA A 375 3.27 15.08 -6.69
C ALA A 375 2.28 14.22 -7.49
N ARG A 376 2.67 12.96 -7.75
CA ARG A 376 1.87 12.00 -8.53
C ARG A 376 1.32 10.86 -7.67
N ILE A 377 2.06 10.52 -6.61
CA ILE A 377 1.71 9.46 -5.67
C ILE A 377 1.75 10.05 -4.25
N VAL A 378 0.84 9.63 -3.39
CA VAL A 378 0.84 9.90 -1.95
C VAL A 378 0.96 8.58 -1.19
N ASN A 379 2.00 8.42 -0.39
CA ASN A 379 2.10 7.33 0.58
C ASN A 379 1.38 7.72 1.88
N VAL A 380 0.49 6.84 2.37
CA VAL A 380 -0.21 6.96 3.65
C VAL A 380 0.04 5.72 4.51
N SER A 381 1.07 5.77 5.35
CA SER A 381 1.45 4.66 6.26
C SER A 381 0.80 4.76 7.65
N TRP A 382 -0.37 5.39 7.74
CA TRP A 382 -1.18 5.52 8.97
C TRP A 382 -2.66 5.28 8.66
N SER A 383 -3.46 5.02 9.70
CA SER A 383 -4.88 4.71 9.55
C SER A 383 -5.73 5.20 10.73
N ILE A 384 -6.98 5.57 10.50
CA ILE A 384 -7.95 5.98 11.52
C ILE A 384 -9.16 5.03 11.58
N PRO A 385 -9.75 4.74 12.76
CA PRO A 385 -10.96 3.91 12.88
C PRO A 385 -12.27 4.70 12.70
N TYR A 386 -12.20 5.89 12.09
CA TYR A 386 -13.35 6.79 11.90
C TYR A 386 -13.42 7.26 10.45
N HIS A 387 -14.58 7.11 9.82
CA HIS A 387 -14.82 7.71 8.50
C HIS A 387 -14.81 9.25 8.61
N SER A 388 -14.11 9.91 7.69
CA SER A 388 -14.13 11.38 7.53
C SER A 388 -14.51 11.73 6.09
N GLN A 389 -15.68 12.33 5.92
CA GLN A 389 -16.14 12.77 4.60
C GLN A 389 -15.22 13.84 4.02
N ALA A 390 -14.58 14.65 4.89
CA ALA A 390 -13.64 15.68 4.44
C ALA A 390 -12.35 15.09 3.86
N LEU A 391 -11.89 13.94 4.38
CA LEU A 391 -10.69 13.26 3.85
C LEU A 391 -11.02 12.48 2.58
N GLU A 392 -12.15 11.77 2.55
CA GLU A 392 -12.66 11.08 1.36
C GLU A 392 -12.87 12.08 0.20
N ASP A 393 -13.60 13.18 0.43
CA ASP A 393 -13.81 14.27 -0.54
C ASP A 393 -12.50 14.86 -1.08
N ALA A 394 -11.42 14.87 -0.28
CA ALA A 394 -10.11 15.42 -0.67
C ALA A 394 -9.28 14.41 -1.47
N ILE A 395 -9.45 13.12 -1.21
CA ILE A 395 -8.83 12.04 -1.99
C ILE A 395 -9.54 11.90 -3.34
N ASP A 396 -10.87 11.81 -3.36
CA ASP A 396 -11.68 11.69 -4.58
C ASP A 396 -11.50 12.88 -5.55
N ALA A 397 -11.27 14.08 -5.01
CA ALA A 397 -11.04 15.27 -5.82
C ALA A 397 -9.62 15.37 -6.41
N SER A 398 -8.67 14.58 -5.89
CA SER A 398 -7.26 14.64 -6.26
C SER A 398 -6.94 13.74 -7.45
N SER A 399 -6.15 14.26 -8.37
CA SER A 399 -5.58 13.52 -9.50
C SER A 399 -4.46 12.56 -9.12
N MET A 400 -3.93 12.63 -7.89
CA MET A 400 -2.86 11.77 -7.39
C MET A 400 -3.33 10.34 -7.10
N PHE A 401 -2.39 9.40 -7.10
CA PHE A 401 -2.61 8.03 -6.67
C PHE A 401 -2.23 7.85 -5.19
N PHE A 402 -3.12 7.30 -4.39
CA PHE A 402 -2.93 7.14 -2.95
C PHE A 402 -2.61 5.67 -2.64
N VAL A 403 -1.56 5.43 -1.86
CA VAL A 403 -1.19 4.09 -1.41
C VAL A 403 -1.28 4.06 0.11
N ALA A 404 -2.25 3.32 0.63
CA ALA A 404 -2.63 3.32 2.04
C ALA A 404 -2.36 1.95 2.68
N THR A 405 -1.81 1.95 3.89
CA THR A 405 -1.73 0.71 4.69
C THR A 405 -3.13 0.23 5.08
N ALA A 406 -3.39 -1.07 4.96
CA ALA A 406 -4.62 -1.70 5.43
C ALA A 406 -4.85 -1.50 6.95
N GLY A 407 -3.82 -1.07 7.68
CA GLY A 407 -3.86 -0.70 9.10
C GLY A 407 -3.33 -1.79 10.03
N VAL A 408 -3.01 -1.37 11.26
CA VAL A 408 -2.49 -2.21 12.34
C VAL A 408 -3.60 -2.66 13.29
N LEU A 409 -3.33 -3.71 14.08
CA LEU A 409 -4.34 -4.26 14.99
C LEU A 409 -4.52 -3.50 16.28
N GLU A 410 -5.78 -3.16 16.57
CA GLU A 410 -6.25 -2.74 17.87
C GLU A 410 -7.28 -3.74 18.43
N GLU A 411 -7.18 -4.05 19.73
CA GLU A 411 -8.18 -4.81 20.52
C GLU A 411 -8.72 -6.17 19.94
N ASN A 412 -7.95 -6.85 19.09
CA ASN A 412 -8.25 -8.14 18.41
C ASN A 412 -9.21 -8.10 17.20
N VAL A 413 -9.57 -6.92 16.69
CA VAL A 413 -10.33 -6.80 15.43
C VAL A 413 -9.35 -6.65 14.27
N ARG A 414 -9.57 -7.39 13.17
CA ARG A 414 -8.61 -7.48 12.04
C ARG A 414 -9.21 -7.27 10.65
N ASP A 415 -10.53 -7.36 10.52
CA ASP A 415 -11.21 -7.48 9.24
C ASP A 415 -11.88 -6.15 8.89
N ASN A 416 -11.36 -5.49 7.86
CA ASN A 416 -11.82 -4.19 7.36
C ASN A 416 -13.20 -4.28 6.69
N ASP A 417 -13.64 -5.48 6.29
CA ASP A 417 -15.01 -5.71 5.79
C ASP A 417 -16.04 -5.72 6.94
N GLU A 418 -15.61 -5.95 8.19
CA GLU A 418 -16.45 -5.87 9.41
C GLU A 418 -16.24 -4.57 10.21
N ASP A 419 -15.02 -4.04 10.23
CA ASP A 419 -14.56 -2.88 11.01
C ASP A 419 -13.53 -2.07 10.18
N PRO A 420 -13.98 -1.16 9.30
CA PRO A 420 -13.10 -0.48 8.34
C PRO A 420 -12.18 0.55 8.99
N VAL A 421 -11.00 0.74 8.38
CA VAL A 421 -10.06 1.81 8.75
C VAL A 421 -9.68 2.65 7.53
N TYR A 422 -9.45 3.94 7.75
CA TYR A 422 -9.35 4.93 6.68
C TYR A 422 -7.96 5.57 6.64
N PRO A 423 -7.44 5.93 5.46
CA PRO A 423 -8.13 5.97 4.17
C PRO A 423 -8.27 4.63 3.42
N ALA A 424 -7.64 3.55 3.90
CA ALA A 424 -7.57 2.27 3.18
C ALA A 424 -8.91 1.61 2.82
N SER A 425 -9.99 1.91 3.55
CA SER A 425 -11.34 1.40 3.29
C SER A 425 -12.32 2.41 2.66
N TYR A 426 -11.85 3.53 2.08
CA TYR A 426 -12.71 4.38 1.24
C TYR A 426 -12.95 3.72 -0.13
N ASP A 427 -14.14 3.91 -0.72
CA ASP A 427 -14.56 3.36 -2.03
C ASP A 427 -14.07 4.27 -3.19
N SER A 428 -12.78 4.65 -3.15
CA SER A 428 -12.17 5.63 -4.05
C SER A 428 -11.32 4.96 -5.15
N ASP A 429 -11.59 5.29 -6.41
CA ASP A 429 -10.89 4.75 -7.61
C ASP A 429 -9.36 4.96 -7.62
N ASN A 430 -8.86 5.93 -6.83
CA ASN A 430 -7.45 6.31 -6.76
C ASN A 430 -6.72 5.85 -5.48
N ILE A 431 -7.31 4.99 -4.65
CA ILE A 431 -6.65 4.38 -3.49
C ILE A 431 -6.25 2.93 -3.78
N LEU A 432 -5.01 2.58 -3.44
CA LEU A 432 -4.52 1.21 -3.29
C LEU A 432 -4.38 0.87 -1.80
N SER A 433 -5.16 -0.10 -1.32
CA SER A 433 -5.18 -0.60 0.05
C SER A 433 -4.26 -1.82 0.21
N VAL A 434 -3.25 -1.73 1.09
CA VAL A 434 -2.10 -2.66 1.12
C VAL A 434 -1.94 -3.35 2.47
N ALA A 435 -2.09 -4.68 2.50
CA ALA A 435 -1.81 -5.52 3.67
C ALA A 435 -0.31 -5.88 3.79
N GLY A 436 0.12 -6.20 5.01
CA GLY A 436 1.49 -6.64 5.29
C GLY A 436 1.68 -8.16 5.25
N VAL A 437 2.73 -8.62 4.58
CA VAL A 437 3.20 -10.03 4.55
C VAL A 437 4.43 -10.23 5.43
N ALA A 438 4.51 -11.39 6.08
CA ALA A 438 5.65 -11.82 6.89
C ALA A 438 6.76 -12.49 6.05
N ALA A 439 8.01 -12.39 6.49
CA ALA A 439 9.17 -12.95 5.79
C ALA A 439 9.29 -14.48 5.95
N ASP A 440 8.82 -15.01 7.08
CA ASP A 440 9.00 -16.41 7.52
C ASP A 440 7.76 -17.29 7.27
N THR A 441 6.66 -16.72 6.76
CA THR A 441 5.43 -17.44 6.41
C THR A 441 4.84 -16.97 5.09
N THR A 442 4.04 -17.83 4.45
CA THR A 442 3.24 -17.50 3.26
C THR A 442 2.00 -16.65 3.57
N GLY A 443 1.87 -16.15 4.80
CA GLY A 443 0.70 -15.44 5.30
C GLY A 443 0.96 -13.98 5.65
N LEU A 444 -0.11 -13.32 6.10
CA LEU A 444 -0.04 -11.96 6.62
C LEU A 444 0.88 -11.85 7.84
N MET A 445 1.47 -10.66 8.00
CA MET A 445 2.13 -10.27 9.24
C MET A 445 1.13 -10.27 10.41
N TRP A 446 1.62 -10.58 11.61
CA TRP A 446 0.77 -10.87 12.76
C TRP A 446 -0.11 -9.69 13.20
N ASP A 447 0.30 -8.46 12.86
CA ASP A 447 -0.35 -7.16 13.13
C ASP A 447 -1.07 -6.57 11.89
N SER A 448 -1.06 -7.24 10.73
CA SER A 448 -1.78 -6.74 9.57
C SER A 448 -3.28 -6.91 9.75
N ARG A 449 -4.02 -5.83 9.49
CA ARG A 449 -5.44 -5.93 9.09
C ARG A 449 -5.55 -6.51 7.68
N TYR A 450 -6.77 -6.91 7.32
CA TYR A 450 -7.10 -7.54 6.04
C TYR A 450 -8.56 -7.24 5.68
N GLY A 451 -8.97 -7.52 4.45
CA GLY A 451 -10.35 -7.40 3.99
C GLY A 451 -10.47 -8.01 2.61
N PHE A 452 -11.41 -8.93 2.41
CA PHE A 452 -11.59 -9.58 1.12
C PHE A 452 -12.16 -8.61 0.07
N ASP A 453 -13.09 -7.75 0.47
CA ASP A 453 -13.67 -6.72 -0.40
C ASP A 453 -12.92 -5.36 -0.27
N SER A 454 -12.37 -5.03 0.91
CA SER A 454 -11.81 -3.70 1.24
C SER A 454 -10.28 -3.57 1.25
N VAL A 455 -9.52 -4.63 0.95
CA VAL A 455 -8.05 -4.56 0.83
C VAL A 455 -7.58 -5.16 -0.49
N ASP A 456 -6.85 -4.40 -1.28
CA ASP A 456 -6.58 -4.74 -2.69
C ASP A 456 -5.51 -5.83 -2.83
N ILE A 457 -4.35 -5.62 -2.18
CA ILE A 457 -3.13 -6.44 -2.37
C ILE A 457 -2.32 -6.49 -1.08
N ALA A 458 -1.30 -7.35 -1.01
CA ALA A 458 -0.35 -7.37 0.09
C ALA A 458 1.10 -7.15 -0.39
N ALA A 459 1.96 -6.62 0.49
CA ALA A 459 3.38 -6.35 0.22
C ALA A 459 4.27 -6.78 1.41
N PRO A 460 5.59 -6.97 1.21
CA PRO A 460 6.54 -7.25 2.31
C PRO A 460 6.46 -6.19 3.42
N SER A 461 6.48 -6.61 4.69
CA SER A 461 6.28 -5.69 5.83
C SER A 461 7.04 -6.03 7.12
N SER A 462 7.28 -7.31 7.43
CA SER A 462 8.11 -7.67 8.59
C SER A 462 9.60 -7.50 8.27
N PHE A 463 10.42 -7.10 9.24
CA PHE A 463 11.89 -7.07 9.09
C PHE A 463 12.36 -6.29 7.85
N GLN A 464 11.70 -5.16 7.54
CA GLN A 464 12.07 -4.32 6.40
C GLN A 464 13.24 -3.42 6.78
N LEU A 465 14.43 -3.69 6.24
CA LEU A 465 15.57 -2.80 6.45
C LEU A 465 15.36 -1.50 5.68
N SER A 466 15.27 -0.38 6.41
CA SER A 466 15.12 0.95 5.84
C SER A 466 16.04 1.99 6.49
N THR A 467 16.10 3.18 5.90
CA THR A 467 16.82 4.36 6.42
C THR A 467 16.20 4.89 7.70
N TYR A 468 17.05 5.33 8.62
CA TYR A 468 16.69 6.03 9.86
C TYR A 468 17.41 7.37 9.94
N PRO A 469 16.82 8.39 10.62
CA PRO A 469 17.40 9.72 10.66
C PRO A 469 18.86 9.74 11.08
N SER A 470 19.64 10.59 10.40
CA SER A 470 21.05 10.82 10.67
C SER A 470 21.21 11.59 11.95
N VAL A 471 21.46 10.86 13.03
CA VAL A 471 21.62 11.45 14.36
C VAL A 471 23.07 11.92 14.56
N ASP A 472 23.34 13.23 14.46
CA ASP A 472 24.59 13.86 14.96
C ASP A 472 24.57 13.87 16.50
N ILE A 473 24.66 12.66 17.04
CA ILE A 473 24.69 12.39 18.47
C ILE A 473 26.01 11.76 18.86
N GLY A 474 26.44 12.11 20.07
CA GLY A 474 27.62 11.52 20.66
C GLY A 474 27.52 11.41 22.16
N LEU A 475 28.62 10.95 22.73
CA LEU A 475 28.81 10.85 24.18
C LEU A 475 29.76 11.92 24.71
N GLY A 476 30.23 12.82 23.84
CA GLY A 476 31.13 13.88 24.24
C GLY A 476 31.12 15.04 23.26
N ALA A 477 31.40 16.23 23.78
CA ALA A 477 31.48 17.46 23.01
C ALA A 477 32.63 18.35 23.49
N GLN A 478 33.22 19.08 22.56
CA GLN A 478 34.12 20.20 22.83
C GLN A 478 33.40 21.52 22.55
N ILE A 479 33.51 22.47 23.48
CA ILE A 479 32.84 23.75 23.47
C ILE A 479 33.91 24.85 23.40
N GLU A 480 33.88 25.69 22.37
CA GLU A 480 34.82 26.80 22.20
C GLU A 480 34.09 28.12 21.98
N THR A 481 34.21 29.04 22.94
CA THR A 481 33.69 30.41 22.84
C THR A 481 34.83 31.42 22.89
N PRO A 482 34.61 32.70 22.50
CA PRO A 482 35.58 33.77 22.71
C PRO A 482 35.94 34.08 24.18
N LYS A 483 35.27 33.44 25.16
CA LYS A 483 35.48 33.67 26.61
C LYS A 483 36.08 32.46 27.31
N TYR A 484 35.54 31.27 27.08
CA TYR A 484 35.89 30.03 27.75
C TYR A 484 35.91 28.86 26.78
N LYS A 485 36.58 27.79 27.19
CA LYS A 485 36.48 26.46 26.59
C LYS A 485 35.92 25.47 27.61
N ALA A 486 35.14 24.52 27.14
CA ALA A 486 34.70 23.38 27.95
C ALA A 486 34.78 22.06 27.18
N ILE A 487 34.87 20.96 27.91
CA ILE A 487 34.67 19.61 27.40
C ILE A 487 33.61 18.95 28.27
N PHE A 488 32.67 18.27 27.63
CA PHE A 488 31.67 17.42 28.27
C PHE A 488 31.82 15.99 27.75
N ASN A 489 31.81 14.99 28.65
CA ASN A 489 31.81 13.56 28.32
C ASN A 489 30.80 12.83 29.23
N SER A 490 29.79 12.16 28.66
CA SER A 490 28.79 11.36 29.38
C SER A 490 29.18 9.89 29.62
N PHE A 491 30.45 9.53 29.33
CA PHE A 491 30.93 8.15 29.40
C PHE A 491 31.97 7.86 30.48
N GLY A 492 32.69 8.88 30.97
CA GLY A 492 33.84 8.72 31.86
C GLY A 492 35.08 8.07 31.20
N LEU A 493 36.25 8.72 31.22
CA LEU A 493 37.48 8.13 30.66
C LEU A 493 37.90 6.81 31.34
N GLU A 494 37.46 6.57 32.58
CA GLU A 494 37.65 5.32 33.32
C GLU A 494 36.97 4.10 32.66
N ASN A 495 35.97 4.32 31.80
CA ASN A 495 35.19 3.27 31.15
C ASN A 495 35.74 2.83 29.77
N ILE A 496 36.89 3.34 29.32
CA ILE A 496 37.49 2.92 28.04
C ILE A 496 38.10 1.50 28.14
N GLY A 497 37.92 0.69 27.08
CA GLY A 497 38.14 -0.76 26.93
C GLY A 497 39.55 -1.34 27.16
N ASN A 498 39.65 -2.67 27.02
CA ASN A 498 40.68 -3.50 27.65
C ASN A 498 42.14 -3.20 27.23
N ALA A 499 43.03 -3.24 28.24
CA ALA A 499 44.50 -3.25 28.11
C ALA A 499 45.22 -1.97 27.63
N SER A 500 44.74 -0.76 27.96
CA SER A 500 45.60 0.43 27.86
C SER A 500 45.23 1.61 28.78
N ASP A 501 45.99 1.76 29.87
CA ASP A 501 46.11 3.07 30.56
C ASP A 501 46.53 4.18 29.58
N ILE A 502 47.29 3.81 28.53
CA ILE A 502 47.74 4.68 27.44
C ILE A 502 46.57 5.31 26.66
N LEU A 503 45.50 4.58 26.33
CA LEU A 503 44.37 5.22 25.59
C LEU A 503 43.62 6.21 26.48
N ARG A 504 43.44 5.86 27.77
CA ARG A 504 42.79 6.74 28.76
C ARG A 504 43.63 7.99 29.03
N SER A 505 44.94 7.83 29.24
CA SER A 505 45.86 8.95 29.44
C SER A 505 45.96 9.81 28.18
N THR A 506 46.01 9.22 26.99
CA THR A 506 46.06 10.00 25.74
C THR A 506 44.75 10.75 25.47
N ALA A 507 43.60 10.18 25.83
CA ALA A 507 42.31 10.88 25.78
C ALA A 507 42.27 12.07 26.76
N PHE A 508 42.80 11.88 27.97
CA PHE A 508 42.94 12.94 28.97
C PHE A 508 43.92 14.03 28.53
N GLU A 509 45.10 13.68 28.01
CA GLU A 509 46.10 14.61 27.47
C GLU A 509 45.53 15.45 26.30
N LYS A 510 44.81 14.81 25.38
CA LYS A 510 44.09 15.50 24.29
C LYS A 510 43.03 16.47 24.82
N SER A 511 42.28 16.04 25.83
CA SER A 511 41.28 16.88 26.49
C SER A 511 41.92 18.09 27.18
N LEU A 512 43.04 17.91 27.91
CA LEU A 512 43.75 19.04 28.51
C LEU A 512 44.43 19.95 27.48
N GLY A 513 44.96 19.39 26.38
CA GLY A 513 45.59 20.14 25.31
C GLY A 513 44.68 21.13 24.60
N PHE A 514 43.37 20.84 24.53
CA PHE A 514 42.35 21.72 23.95
C PHE A 514 42.29 23.12 24.61
N PHE A 515 42.54 23.18 25.91
CA PHE A 515 42.54 24.43 26.68
C PHE A 515 43.77 25.32 26.40
N GLY A 516 44.79 24.79 25.73
CA GLY A 516 45.95 25.56 25.26
C GLY A 516 46.86 26.11 26.36
N LEU A 517 46.82 25.51 27.56
CA LEU A 517 47.62 25.92 28.72
C LEU A 517 48.94 25.12 28.78
N ASP A 518 50.03 25.78 29.16
CA ASP A 518 51.33 25.11 29.39
C ASP A 518 51.34 24.42 30.76
N PRO A 519 51.43 23.08 30.87
CA PRO A 519 51.49 22.36 32.15
C PRO A 519 52.71 22.74 32.99
N LEU A 520 53.80 23.17 32.35
CA LEU A 520 55.04 23.55 33.04
C LEU A 520 55.03 24.98 33.58
N SER A 521 54.00 25.77 33.26
CA SER A 521 53.85 27.12 33.81
C SER A 521 53.39 27.08 35.27
N PRO A 522 54.05 27.79 36.20
CA PRO A 522 53.62 27.89 37.60
C PRO A 522 52.23 28.51 37.82
N SER A 523 51.64 29.13 36.78
CA SER A 523 50.26 29.64 36.81
C SER A 523 49.20 28.61 36.41
N THR A 524 49.61 27.48 35.84
CA THR A 524 48.72 26.44 35.33
C THR A 524 48.49 25.38 36.40
N LYS A 525 47.59 25.70 37.33
CA LYS A 525 47.16 24.77 38.39
C LYS A 525 45.76 24.25 38.09
N VAL A 526 45.56 22.94 38.20
CA VAL A 526 44.25 22.30 38.00
C VAL A 526 43.52 22.18 39.33
N LEU A 527 42.21 22.46 39.34
CA LEU A 527 41.34 21.99 40.42
C LEU A 527 40.72 20.66 39.97
N LEU A 528 41.07 19.57 40.65
CA LEU A 528 40.40 18.28 40.47
C LEU A 528 39.23 18.19 41.46
N VAL A 529 38.01 18.20 40.96
CA VAL A 529 36.79 17.99 41.74
C VAL A 529 36.39 16.54 41.58
N GLN A 530 36.47 15.82 42.70
CA GLN A 530 35.95 14.47 42.85
C GLN A 530 34.50 14.56 43.32
N ASP A 531 33.59 14.03 42.53
CA ASP A 531 32.14 14.02 42.75
C ASP A 531 31.51 12.65 42.38
N ASP A 532 32.30 11.57 42.44
CA ASP A 532 31.87 10.21 42.09
C ASP A 532 31.00 9.50 43.13
N GLN A 533 30.56 10.22 44.17
CA GLN A 533 29.84 9.72 45.34
C GLN A 533 30.50 8.57 46.13
N MET A 534 31.67 8.09 45.70
CA MET A 534 32.40 6.95 46.25
C MET A 534 33.44 7.41 47.28
N ASP A 535 32.95 8.11 48.33
CA ASP A 535 33.71 8.72 49.44
C ASP A 535 34.93 7.90 49.93
N ASP A 536 36.10 8.15 49.33
CA ASP A 536 37.36 7.43 49.58
C ASP A 536 37.29 5.88 49.41
N ASP A 537 36.35 5.35 48.60
CA ASP A 537 36.28 3.93 48.24
C ASP A 537 37.42 3.53 47.27
N PRO A 538 38.04 2.34 47.41
CA PRO A 538 39.06 1.86 46.47
C PRO A 538 38.64 1.74 44.99
N LYS A 539 37.33 1.73 44.69
CA LYS A 539 36.78 1.75 43.33
C LYS A 539 36.73 3.16 42.71
N SER A 540 36.88 4.19 43.53
CA SER A 540 36.79 5.59 43.11
C SER A 540 37.79 5.94 42.01
N ALA A 541 37.36 6.70 41.00
CA ALA A 541 38.22 7.10 39.87
C ALA A 541 39.28 8.16 40.26
N LYS A 542 39.24 8.69 41.49
CA LYS A 542 40.18 9.68 42.06
C LYS A 542 41.65 9.40 41.76
N GLY A 543 42.10 8.17 42.02
CA GLY A 543 43.51 7.80 41.82
C GLY A 543 43.93 7.83 40.35
N LEU A 544 43.00 7.52 39.44
CA LEU A 544 43.23 7.50 38.00
C LEU A 544 43.40 8.93 37.45
N TYR A 545 42.47 9.84 37.78
CA TYR A 545 42.56 11.25 37.35
C TYR A 545 43.75 11.99 37.97
N GLN A 546 44.11 11.67 39.22
CA GLN A 546 45.34 12.18 39.83
C GLN A 546 46.59 11.69 39.07
N GLN A 547 46.62 10.42 38.66
CA GLN A 547 47.74 9.88 37.88
C GLN A 547 47.83 10.53 36.49
N PHE A 548 46.71 10.72 35.78
CA PHE A 548 46.72 11.40 34.48
C PHE A 548 47.23 12.85 34.58
N LEU A 549 46.90 13.58 35.66
CA LEU A 549 47.44 14.93 35.90
C LEU A 549 48.95 14.92 36.16
N ILE A 550 49.47 13.92 36.88
CA ILE A 550 50.91 13.72 37.11
C ILE A 550 51.63 13.43 35.79
N ASP A 551 51.08 12.51 34.98
CA ASP A 551 51.69 12.07 33.72
C ASP A 551 51.68 13.19 32.66
N ALA A 552 50.61 13.98 32.60
CA ALA A 552 50.51 15.19 31.79
C ALA A 552 51.31 16.39 32.35
N GLY A 553 51.98 16.25 33.50
CA GLY A 553 52.90 17.23 34.06
C GLY A 553 52.26 18.41 34.80
N TYR A 554 50.97 18.34 35.13
CA TYR A 554 50.23 19.41 35.79
C TYR A 554 50.41 19.40 37.31
N THR A 555 50.40 20.59 37.93
CA THR A 555 50.16 20.72 39.37
C THR A 555 48.67 20.86 39.66
N PHE A 556 48.18 20.26 40.73
CA PHE A 556 46.76 20.28 41.07
C PHE A 556 46.50 20.33 42.58
N ASP A 557 45.31 20.81 42.95
CA ASP A 557 44.68 20.49 44.23
C ASP A 557 43.46 19.58 43.98
N THR A 558 43.04 18.81 44.98
CA THR A 558 41.83 17.98 44.91
C THR A 558 40.81 18.44 45.94
N VAL A 559 39.55 18.60 45.52
CA VAL A 559 38.39 18.73 46.42
C VAL A 559 37.52 17.50 46.23
N THR A 560 37.04 16.91 47.32
CA THR A 560 36.05 15.83 47.30
C THR A 560 34.72 16.40 47.76
N VAL A 561 33.70 16.27 46.91
CA VAL A 561 32.29 16.41 47.25
C VAL A 561 31.89 15.10 47.92
N TYR A 562 31.38 15.18 49.15
CA TYR A 562 31.09 13.99 49.94
C TYR A 562 29.63 13.58 49.74
N SER A 563 29.34 12.31 49.43
CA SER A 563 27.96 11.80 49.31
C SER A 563 27.25 11.64 50.66
N LYS A 564 27.91 11.98 51.77
CA LYS A 564 27.37 11.89 53.13
C LYS A 564 27.65 13.12 53.96
N ASP A 565 26.71 13.44 54.87
CA ASP A 565 26.92 14.47 55.88
C ASP A 565 27.90 14.02 56.98
N ALA A 566 28.23 14.95 57.89
CA ALA A 566 29.09 14.68 59.04
C ALA A 566 28.54 13.64 60.05
N TYR A 567 27.34 13.11 59.82
CA TYR A 567 26.68 12.07 60.61
C TYR A 567 26.55 10.74 59.86
N GLY A 568 26.95 10.68 58.58
CA GLY A 568 26.89 9.50 57.73
C GLY A 568 25.55 9.30 57.00
N ASN A 569 24.65 10.29 57.02
CA ASN A 569 23.43 10.26 56.21
C ASN A 569 23.77 10.59 54.75
N PRO A 570 23.17 9.92 53.75
CA PRO A 570 23.30 10.33 52.35
C PRO A 570 22.86 11.78 52.14
N THR A 571 23.69 12.56 51.44
CA THR A 571 23.43 13.96 51.09
C THR A 571 24.07 14.30 49.76
N ASP A 572 23.30 14.92 48.88
CA ASP A 572 23.79 15.62 47.70
C ASP A 572 24.45 16.93 48.16
N ASN A 573 25.78 16.92 48.35
CA ASN A 573 26.50 18.05 48.94
C ASN A 573 26.99 19.03 47.86
N GLU A 574 26.99 20.30 48.25
CA GLU A 574 27.49 21.42 47.45
C GLU A 574 28.98 21.27 47.08
N GLY A 575 29.29 21.42 45.79
CA GLY A 575 30.66 21.46 45.28
C GLY A 575 31.41 22.76 45.55
N PRO A 576 32.58 22.97 44.92
CA PRO A 576 33.43 24.11 45.21
C PRO A 576 32.78 25.45 44.84
N SER A 577 32.68 26.35 45.82
CA SER A 577 32.14 27.69 45.60
C SER A 577 32.84 28.45 44.47
N LEU A 578 32.12 29.35 43.80
CA LEU A 578 32.67 30.27 42.79
C LEU A 578 33.92 31.05 43.25
N LYS A 579 34.13 31.25 44.55
CA LYS A 579 35.37 31.85 45.06
C LYS A 579 36.58 30.91 44.82
N THR A 580 36.41 29.63 45.12
CA THR A 580 37.42 28.58 44.95
C THR A 580 37.71 28.34 43.48
N LEU A 581 36.68 28.19 42.63
CA LEU A 581 36.85 27.89 41.20
C LEU A 581 37.75 28.91 40.49
N LYS A 582 37.62 30.21 40.81
CA LYS A 582 38.43 31.29 40.21
C LYS A 582 39.92 31.29 40.56
N GLU A 583 40.35 30.51 41.54
CA GLU A 583 41.78 30.40 41.88
C GLU A 583 42.54 29.52 40.86
N TYR A 584 41.83 28.87 39.94
CA TYR A 584 42.36 27.93 38.95
C TYR A 584 41.94 28.33 37.52
N PRO A 585 42.84 28.29 36.52
CA PRO A 585 42.50 28.50 35.11
C PRO A 585 41.72 27.33 34.48
N ILE A 586 41.70 26.17 35.13
CA ILE A 586 41.01 24.97 34.68
C ILE A 586 40.49 24.14 35.87
N VAL A 587 39.26 23.66 35.72
CA VAL A 587 38.58 22.74 36.64
C VAL A 587 38.33 21.43 35.89
N VAL A 588 38.76 20.32 36.46
CA VAL A 588 38.42 18.96 36.01
C VAL A 588 37.45 18.39 37.02
N TRP A 589 36.21 18.15 36.62
CA TRP A 589 35.12 17.65 37.46
C TRP A 589 34.71 16.28 36.94
N PHE A 590 34.70 15.27 37.80
CA PHE A 590 34.31 13.93 37.40
C PHE A 590 33.33 13.27 38.38
N THR A 591 32.32 12.62 37.82
CA THR A 591 31.15 12.07 38.55
C THR A 591 31.06 10.54 38.48
N SER A 592 31.84 9.87 37.64
CA SER A 592 31.80 8.40 37.47
C SER A 592 30.38 7.83 37.44
N GLU A 593 30.04 6.80 38.23
CA GLU A 593 28.70 6.21 38.38
C GLU A 593 27.81 6.93 39.44
N ALA A 594 27.80 8.27 39.51
CA ALA A 594 26.96 9.02 40.46
C ALA A 594 25.54 9.28 39.93
N TYR A 595 24.51 9.02 40.73
CA TYR A 595 23.08 9.11 40.36
C TYR A 595 22.25 10.09 41.23
N GLY A 596 22.91 11.04 41.90
CA GLY A 596 22.30 11.82 42.99
C GLY A 596 21.89 10.95 44.21
N VAL A 597 21.22 11.54 45.20
CA VAL A 597 20.80 10.84 46.44
C VAL A 597 19.29 10.59 46.46
N GLU A 598 18.90 9.30 46.53
CA GLU A 598 17.51 8.88 46.65
C GLU A 598 16.87 9.41 47.95
N GLY A 599 15.87 10.29 47.82
CA GLY A 599 15.13 10.89 48.95
C GLY A 599 15.23 12.41 49.07
N THR A 600 16.10 13.08 48.31
CA THR A 600 16.20 14.54 48.21
C THR A 600 15.77 15.04 46.82
N PRO A 601 14.47 15.34 46.59
CA PRO A 601 14.00 15.84 45.30
C PRO A 601 14.22 17.36 45.11
N PRO A 602 14.60 17.83 43.90
CA PRO A 602 14.97 17.04 42.73
C PRO A 602 16.30 16.31 42.94
N ILE A 603 16.37 15.05 42.50
CA ILE A 603 17.61 14.27 42.52
C ILE A 603 18.41 14.73 41.30
N THR A 604 19.64 15.21 41.51
CA THR A 604 20.52 15.72 40.46
C THR A 604 21.94 15.23 40.68
N THR A 605 22.73 15.02 39.63
CA THR A 605 24.18 14.78 39.76
C THR A 605 24.96 16.07 39.94
N LEU A 606 24.46 17.20 39.41
CA LEU A 606 25.00 18.54 39.68
C LEU A 606 23.93 19.44 40.29
N THR A 607 24.13 19.85 41.54
CA THR A 607 23.16 20.70 42.26
C THR A 607 22.88 22.01 41.52
N GLN A 608 21.76 22.67 41.84
CA GLN A 608 21.43 23.98 41.28
C GLN A 608 22.52 25.04 41.54
N ASN A 609 23.21 24.93 42.67
CA ASN A 609 24.29 25.84 43.06
C ASN A 609 25.60 25.52 42.33
N ASP A 610 25.89 24.25 42.06
CA ASP A 610 27.05 23.85 41.22
C ASP A 610 26.87 24.34 39.79
N GLN A 611 25.69 24.13 39.21
CA GLN A 611 25.32 24.72 37.91
C GLN A 611 25.52 26.25 37.91
N ALA A 612 25.11 26.95 38.97
CA ALA A 612 25.28 28.41 39.08
C ALA A 612 26.75 28.83 39.26
N ASN A 613 27.54 28.11 40.07
CA ASN A 613 28.96 28.35 40.29
C ASN A 613 29.78 28.11 39.00
N LEU A 614 29.53 26.99 38.32
CA LEU A 614 30.15 26.64 37.03
C LEU A 614 29.76 27.65 35.93
N THR A 615 28.48 28.00 35.81
CA THR A 615 27.99 29.05 34.90
C THR A 615 28.72 30.37 35.14
N ALA A 616 28.88 30.80 36.39
CA ALA A 616 29.55 32.04 36.72
C ALA A 616 31.08 31.97 36.48
N TYR A 617 31.71 30.81 36.68
CA TYR A 617 33.12 30.56 36.42
C TYR A 617 33.45 30.61 34.91
N LEU A 618 32.68 29.88 34.08
CA LEU A 618 32.80 29.92 32.61
C LEU A 618 32.59 31.34 32.06
N ASN A 619 31.58 32.07 32.55
CA ASN A 619 31.33 33.46 32.15
C ASN A 619 32.49 34.43 32.46
N GLN A 620 33.43 34.06 33.33
CA GLN A 620 34.63 34.83 33.66
C GLN A 620 35.90 34.32 32.95
N GLY A 621 35.76 33.37 32.03
CA GLY A 621 36.86 32.81 31.23
C GLY A 621 37.64 31.68 31.91
N GLY A 622 37.06 31.03 32.92
CA GLY A 622 37.55 29.76 33.42
C GLY A 622 37.28 28.62 32.43
N ASN A 623 38.11 27.58 32.44
CA ASN A 623 37.94 26.39 31.59
C ASN A 623 37.43 25.18 32.39
N LEU A 624 36.58 24.35 31.79
CA LEU A 624 35.95 23.20 32.45
C LEU A 624 36.15 21.92 31.64
N PHE A 625 36.58 20.86 32.29
CA PHE A 625 36.42 19.49 31.79
C PHE A 625 35.44 18.78 32.72
N LEU A 626 34.25 18.45 32.22
CA LEU A 626 33.16 17.81 32.94
C LEU A 626 32.96 16.40 32.36
N ASN A 627 33.04 15.36 33.19
CA ASN A 627 33.15 13.98 32.68
C ASN A 627 32.64 12.92 33.66
N GLY A 628 31.75 12.03 33.23
CA GLY A 628 31.31 10.87 33.99
C GLY A 628 30.07 10.25 33.35
N LEU A 629 29.58 9.15 33.92
CA LEU A 629 28.24 8.65 33.59
C LEU A 629 27.22 9.57 34.29
N ASP A 630 26.04 9.72 33.69
CA ASP A 630 24.90 10.49 34.22
C ASP A 630 25.24 11.88 34.80
N THR A 631 26.27 12.53 34.27
CA THR A 631 26.74 13.84 34.75
C THR A 631 25.67 14.93 34.59
N ILE A 632 24.66 14.72 33.74
CA ILE A 632 23.54 15.65 33.53
C ILE A 632 22.19 15.13 34.05
N TYR A 633 22.19 14.04 34.83
CA TYR A 633 20.96 13.50 35.44
C TYR A 633 20.26 14.54 36.33
N GLY A 634 18.96 14.70 36.08
CA GLY A 634 18.08 15.71 36.68
C GLY A 634 18.30 17.14 36.18
N ILE A 635 19.22 17.37 35.23
CA ILE A 635 19.58 18.70 34.70
C ILE A 635 19.58 18.76 33.16
N GLU A 636 18.96 17.79 32.50
CA GLU A 636 18.87 17.58 31.04
C GLU A 636 18.19 18.75 30.31
N ASN A 637 17.35 19.50 31.04
CA ASN A 637 16.66 20.68 30.54
C ASN A 637 17.17 21.99 31.18
N SER A 638 18.33 21.97 31.83
CA SER A 638 18.92 23.13 32.49
C SER A 638 19.45 24.18 31.52
N TYR A 639 19.47 25.44 31.99
CA TYR A 639 20.20 26.53 31.33
C TYR A 639 21.71 26.21 31.21
N PHE A 640 22.27 25.47 32.15
CA PHE A 640 23.69 25.10 32.11
C PHE A 640 24.00 24.23 30.89
N LEU A 641 23.23 23.16 30.67
CA LEU A 641 23.40 22.30 29.50
C LEU A 641 23.11 23.06 28.20
N LYS A 642 21.91 23.63 28.09
CA LYS A 642 21.42 24.22 26.82
C LYS A 642 22.10 25.52 26.43
N ASN A 643 22.54 26.35 27.39
CA ASN A 643 23.06 27.70 27.11
C ASN A 643 24.52 27.94 27.53
N MET A 644 25.12 27.08 28.37
CA MET A 644 26.56 27.17 28.69
C MET A 644 27.39 26.08 28.01
N LEU A 645 26.83 24.89 27.82
CA LEU A 645 27.49 23.82 27.04
C LEU A 645 27.02 23.78 25.58
N HIS A 646 25.92 24.44 25.22
CA HIS A 646 25.33 24.43 23.88
C HIS A 646 24.96 23.02 23.39
N LEU A 647 24.40 22.22 24.32
CA LEU A 647 24.01 20.84 24.09
C LEU A 647 22.52 20.66 24.40
N ASP A 648 21.88 19.79 23.62
CA ASP A 648 20.61 19.18 24.02
C ASP A 648 20.87 17.73 24.45
N TYR A 649 20.25 17.33 25.56
CA TYR A 649 20.06 15.92 25.90
C TYR A 649 19.12 15.27 24.89
N VAL A 650 19.45 14.05 24.47
CA VAL A 650 18.64 13.25 23.54
C VAL A 650 17.96 12.09 24.26
N ARG A 651 18.73 11.22 24.94
CA ARG A 651 18.21 10.14 25.81
C ARG A 651 19.29 9.52 26.69
N GLU A 652 18.86 8.71 27.65
CA GLU A 652 19.67 7.84 28.50
C GLU A 652 19.70 6.40 27.95
N ASN A 653 20.91 5.84 27.75
CA ASN A 653 21.22 4.41 27.52
C ASN A 653 20.67 3.71 26.25
N LEU A 654 21.42 2.72 25.75
CA LEU A 654 21.00 1.65 24.83
C LEU A 654 21.71 0.32 25.16
N ALA A 655 21.24 -0.39 26.18
CA ALA A 655 21.85 -1.65 26.61
C ALA A 655 20.97 -2.87 26.33
N TYR A 656 20.98 -3.36 25.09
CA TYR A 656 20.58 -4.74 24.79
C TYR A 656 21.37 -5.46 23.68
N ASN A 657 22.08 -4.73 22.80
CA ASN A 657 22.78 -5.33 21.65
C ASN A 657 24.31 -5.11 21.70
N GLU A 658 25.08 -6.14 21.33
CA GLU A 658 26.56 -6.20 21.43
C GLU A 658 27.32 -5.18 20.55
N TYR A 659 26.64 -4.42 19.70
CA TYR A 659 27.22 -3.50 18.73
C TYR A 659 27.64 -2.13 19.33
N TRP A 660 27.06 -1.71 20.46
CA TRP A 660 27.16 -0.33 20.98
C TRP A 660 28.44 0.01 21.77
N ASN A 661 29.40 -0.90 21.85
CA ASN A 661 30.62 -0.68 22.64
C ASN A 661 31.77 -0.04 21.85
N HIS A 662 31.59 0.40 20.59
CA HIS A 662 32.64 1.02 19.76
C HIS A 662 32.25 2.43 19.28
N PHE A 663 33.10 3.42 19.59
CA PHE A 663 32.91 4.82 19.24
C PHE A 663 34.12 5.38 18.47
N GLN A 664 33.88 6.36 17.60
CA GLN A 664 34.93 7.02 16.83
C GLN A 664 34.99 8.51 17.16
N GLY A 665 36.18 9.06 17.30
CA GLY A 665 36.34 10.49 17.50
C GLY A 665 36.08 11.28 16.22
N ALA A 666 35.31 12.36 16.35
CA ALA A 666 34.84 13.19 15.26
C ALA A 666 36.00 13.86 14.48
N PRO A 667 35.98 13.92 13.14
CA PRO A 667 37.01 14.60 12.35
C PRO A 667 37.21 16.07 12.77
N GLY A 668 38.47 16.50 12.92
CA GLY A 668 38.81 17.87 13.33
C GLY A 668 38.55 18.21 14.81
N THR A 669 38.25 17.22 15.66
CA THR A 669 38.05 17.40 17.12
C THR A 669 39.22 16.86 17.96
N ILE A 670 39.15 17.01 19.28
CA ILE A 670 40.15 16.49 20.23
C ILE A 670 40.40 14.98 20.05
N PHE A 671 39.39 14.22 19.64
CA PHE A 671 39.48 12.78 19.43
C PHE A 671 39.62 12.37 17.96
N ASP A 672 39.89 13.30 17.03
CA ASP A 672 40.16 12.96 15.63
C ASP A 672 41.22 11.83 15.52
N GLY A 673 40.89 10.83 14.70
CA GLY A 673 41.65 9.60 14.49
C GLY A 673 41.59 8.58 15.63
N PHE A 674 40.85 8.82 16.72
CA PHE A 674 40.71 7.86 17.81
C PHE A 674 39.51 6.94 17.62
N ARG A 675 39.67 5.71 18.11
CA ARG A 675 38.60 4.75 18.28
C ARG A 675 38.65 4.25 19.71
N PHE A 676 37.51 4.27 20.37
CA PHE A 676 37.35 3.81 21.74
C PHE A 676 36.44 2.61 21.71
N SER A 677 36.82 1.55 22.44
CA SER A 677 35.81 0.65 22.97
C SER A 677 35.42 1.16 24.36
N LEU A 678 34.17 1.01 24.77
CA LEU A 678 33.74 1.24 26.15
C LEU A 678 33.46 -0.10 26.83
N PHE A 679 33.76 -0.17 28.13
CA PHE A 679 33.68 -1.40 28.90
C PHE A 679 32.29 -1.66 29.44
N ASN A 680 31.84 -2.89 29.28
CA ASN A 680 30.79 -3.42 30.12
C ASN A 680 30.91 -4.94 30.25
N GLU A 681 31.43 -5.42 31.37
CA GLU A 681 31.41 -6.86 31.68
C GLU A 681 30.27 -7.24 32.65
N ASN A 682 29.50 -6.31 33.27
CA ASN A 682 28.44 -6.67 34.24
C ASN A 682 27.48 -5.55 34.78
N ALA A 683 27.34 -4.36 34.19
CA ALA A 683 26.46 -3.30 34.74
C ALA A 683 25.70 -2.49 33.66
N TYR A 684 24.45 -2.12 33.90
CA TYR A 684 23.66 -1.27 32.99
C TYR A 684 24.34 0.10 32.86
N PRO A 685 24.84 0.50 31.67
CA PRO A 685 25.59 1.74 31.51
C PRO A 685 24.63 2.88 31.18
N THR A 686 24.24 3.66 32.18
CA THR A 686 23.48 4.89 31.96
C THR A 686 24.41 5.96 31.39
N MET A 687 24.08 6.39 30.19
CA MET A 687 24.93 7.22 29.35
C MET A 687 24.05 8.18 28.58
N ASP A 688 24.28 9.47 28.80
CA ASP A 688 23.52 10.52 28.14
C ASP A 688 24.02 10.70 26.70
N PHE A 689 23.17 10.39 25.73
CA PHE A 689 23.38 10.83 24.35
C PHE A 689 23.04 12.32 24.23
N ILE A 690 23.95 13.06 23.62
CA ILE A 690 23.85 14.50 23.41
C ILE A 690 23.96 14.85 21.92
N ARG A 691 23.38 15.99 21.54
CA ARG A 691 23.65 16.67 20.25
C ARG A 691 24.10 18.11 20.51
N SER A 692 24.75 18.73 19.54
CA SER A 692 25.00 20.17 19.57
C SER A 692 23.74 20.96 19.21
N ASN A 693 23.44 22.03 19.96
CA ASN A 693 22.41 23.01 19.58
C ASN A 693 23.00 24.30 18.98
N ASP A 694 24.33 24.43 18.97
CA ASP A 694 25.05 25.44 18.18
C ASP A 694 26.37 24.82 17.67
N PRO A 695 26.37 24.18 16.48
CA PRO A 695 27.56 23.56 15.88
C PRO A 695 28.74 24.52 15.62
N SER A 696 28.52 25.83 15.70
CA SER A 696 29.60 26.83 15.60
C SER A 696 30.38 27.00 16.91
N ILE A 697 29.77 26.62 18.05
CA ILE A 697 30.33 26.73 19.40
C ILE A 697 30.64 25.36 20.00
N ALA A 698 29.69 24.43 19.98
CA ALA A 698 29.84 23.08 20.49
C ALA A 698 29.92 22.08 19.35
N LYS A 699 30.91 21.18 19.39
CA LYS A 699 31.09 20.11 18.41
C LYS A 699 31.08 18.79 19.13
N ILE A 700 30.25 17.85 18.68
CA ILE A 700 30.35 16.45 19.08
C ILE A 700 31.78 15.98 18.76
N ASN A 701 32.44 15.40 19.76
CA ASN A 701 33.83 14.96 19.68
C ASN A 701 33.99 13.44 19.68
N LEU A 702 32.94 12.72 20.10
CA LEU A 702 32.89 11.26 20.16
C LEU A 702 31.56 10.78 19.57
N GLU A 703 31.60 10.42 18.29
CA GLU A 703 30.46 10.01 17.46
C GLU A 703 30.18 8.51 17.62
N VAL A 704 28.90 8.17 17.43
CA VAL A 704 28.49 6.81 17.07
C VAL A 704 28.89 6.57 15.60
N PRO A 705 29.54 5.45 15.22
CA PRO A 705 29.94 5.22 13.84
C PRO A 705 28.73 5.19 12.88
N VAL A 706 28.70 6.09 11.90
CA VAL A 706 27.59 6.34 10.94
C VAL A 706 27.37 5.21 9.91
N GLY A 707 27.67 3.95 10.25
CA GLY A 707 27.62 2.81 9.34
C GLY A 707 26.29 2.03 9.38
N ASP A 708 25.83 1.67 10.58
CA ASP A 708 24.74 0.69 10.77
C ASP A 708 23.53 1.22 11.55
N TYR A 709 23.56 2.45 12.08
CA TYR A 709 22.48 2.98 12.93
C TYR A 709 21.49 3.87 12.18
N THR A 710 21.90 4.42 11.04
CA THR A 710 21.02 5.12 10.08
C THR A 710 20.30 4.13 9.15
N TYR A 711 20.34 2.83 9.46
CA TYR A 711 19.69 1.73 8.76
C TYR A 711 19.15 0.73 9.79
N GLY A 712 17.88 0.36 9.74
CA GLY A 712 17.28 -0.51 10.75
C GLY A 712 16.08 -1.28 10.22
N MET A 713 15.87 -2.47 10.79
CA MET A 713 14.61 -3.22 10.64
C MET A 713 13.68 -2.84 11.80
N ASN A 714 14.15 -3.01 13.03
CA ASN A 714 13.45 -2.57 14.24
C ASN A 714 14.43 -1.97 15.27
N PRO A 715 14.62 -0.64 15.26
CA PRO A 715 15.30 0.05 16.33
C PRO A 715 14.35 0.21 17.50
N ASN A 716 14.47 -0.75 18.42
CA ASN A 716 14.05 -0.69 19.83
C ASN A 716 14.63 0.53 20.61
N TRP A 717 15.18 1.55 19.93
CA TRP A 717 15.91 2.70 20.48
C TRP A 717 15.23 4.06 20.27
N LEU A 718 14.15 4.14 19.47
CA LEU A 718 13.36 5.36 19.26
C LEU A 718 12.03 5.37 20.03
N ASP A 719 11.76 4.34 20.84
CA ASP A 719 10.50 4.11 21.59
C ASP A 719 9.21 4.04 20.73
N VAL A 720 9.37 4.05 19.41
CA VAL A 720 8.32 3.81 18.42
C VAL A 720 8.54 2.43 17.77
N ASN A 721 7.72 1.45 18.16
CA ASN A 721 7.63 0.16 17.46
C ASN A 721 6.92 0.38 16.12
N LEU A 722 7.69 0.68 15.07
CA LEU A 722 7.21 0.91 13.70
C LEU A 722 7.34 -0.34 12.80
N ASP A 723 7.80 -1.44 13.41
CA ASP A 723 7.88 -2.76 12.83
C ASP A 723 6.45 -3.33 12.66
N GLY A 724 5.88 -3.19 11.47
CA GLY A 724 4.48 -3.55 11.21
C GLY A 724 4.02 -3.36 9.77
N SER A 725 2.77 -3.76 9.55
CA SER A 725 2.03 -3.67 8.28
C SER A 725 1.91 -2.27 7.66
N GLN A 726 2.30 -1.21 8.37
CA GLN A 726 2.38 0.17 7.88
C GLN A 726 3.43 0.37 6.77
N LEU A 727 4.53 -0.40 6.82
CA LEU A 727 5.62 -0.34 5.84
C LEU A 727 5.25 -0.99 4.48
N ALA A 728 4.17 -1.78 4.43
CA ALA A 728 3.68 -2.40 3.20
C ALA A 728 3.29 -1.35 2.14
N ALA A 729 2.72 -0.21 2.58
CA ALA A 729 2.36 0.90 1.71
C ALA A 729 3.58 1.59 1.08
N ALA A 730 4.72 1.65 1.78
CA ALA A 730 5.95 2.25 1.26
C ALA A 730 6.52 1.41 0.10
N ASN A 731 6.61 0.09 0.30
CA ASN A 731 7.00 -0.85 -0.75
C ASN A 731 6.08 -0.75 -1.99
N ALA A 732 4.75 -0.70 -1.78
CA ALA A 732 3.78 -0.54 -2.86
C ALA A 732 3.82 0.84 -3.55
N SER A 733 4.13 1.91 -2.81
CA SER A 733 4.36 3.26 -3.39
C SER A 733 5.56 3.28 -4.32
N GLY A 734 6.63 2.57 -3.97
CA GLY A 734 7.78 2.36 -4.85
C GLY A 734 7.41 1.63 -6.14
N VAL A 735 6.64 0.52 -6.05
CA VAL A 735 6.16 -0.20 -7.24
C VAL A 735 5.27 0.70 -8.12
N ALA A 736 4.37 1.48 -7.51
CA ALA A 736 3.55 2.45 -8.24
C ALA A 736 4.42 3.53 -8.94
N ALA A 737 5.52 3.96 -8.33
CA ALA A 737 6.45 4.92 -8.93
C ALA A 737 7.23 4.33 -10.12
N LEU A 738 7.65 3.06 -10.05
CA LEU A 738 8.24 2.36 -11.20
C LEU A 738 7.25 2.32 -12.38
N ILE A 739 5.99 1.96 -12.12
CA ILE A 739 4.96 1.88 -13.16
C ILE A 739 4.65 3.27 -13.75
N MET A 740 4.49 4.30 -12.92
CA MET A 740 4.27 5.66 -13.40
C MET A 740 5.44 6.21 -14.22
N SER A 741 6.68 5.86 -13.89
CA SER A 741 7.86 6.25 -14.69
C SER A 741 7.81 5.65 -16.10
N GLN A 742 7.48 4.36 -16.22
CA GLN A 742 7.32 3.71 -17.53
C GLN A 742 6.10 4.24 -18.30
N THR A 743 5.02 4.60 -17.59
CA THR A 743 3.70 4.90 -18.18
C THR A 743 3.02 6.13 -17.54
N PRO A 744 3.58 7.34 -17.73
CA PRO A 744 3.18 8.54 -16.98
C PRO A 744 1.77 9.06 -17.29
N GLU A 745 1.17 8.66 -18.41
CA GLU A 745 -0.19 9.04 -18.83
C GLU A 745 -1.27 8.02 -18.39
N GLU A 746 -0.91 6.99 -17.62
CA GLU A 746 -1.84 5.98 -17.12
C GLU A 746 -2.75 6.54 -16.01
N SER A 747 -4.05 6.26 -16.09
CA SER A 747 -5.03 6.69 -15.08
C SER A 747 -5.00 5.80 -13.84
N ASN A 748 -5.22 6.41 -12.67
CA ASN A 748 -5.14 5.80 -11.34
C ASN A 748 -5.86 4.43 -11.21
N SER A 749 -7.06 4.29 -11.76
CA SER A 749 -7.81 3.01 -11.72
C SER A 749 -7.14 1.89 -12.52
N ILE A 750 -6.49 2.21 -13.64
CA ILE A 750 -5.74 1.26 -14.46
C ILE A 750 -4.38 0.94 -13.80
N LEU A 751 -3.73 1.92 -13.17
CA LEU A 751 -2.54 1.68 -12.35
C LEU A 751 -2.84 0.70 -11.20
N LYS A 752 -3.96 0.90 -10.49
CA LYS A 752 -4.48 -0.01 -9.46
C LYS A 752 -4.72 -1.41 -10.02
N GLU A 753 -5.49 -1.52 -11.10
CA GLU A 753 -5.79 -2.81 -11.76
C GLU A 753 -4.51 -3.54 -12.17
N ARG A 754 -3.54 -2.84 -12.76
CA ARG A 754 -2.24 -3.37 -13.16
C ARG A 754 -1.42 -3.92 -11.99
N ILE A 755 -1.34 -3.18 -10.88
CA ILE A 755 -0.68 -3.65 -9.64
C ILE A 755 -1.37 -4.91 -9.09
N MET A 756 -2.71 -4.95 -9.08
CA MET A 756 -3.47 -6.09 -8.59
C MET A 756 -3.35 -7.33 -9.47
N VAL A 757 -3.33 -7.17 -10.80
CA VAL A 757 -3.25 -8.29 -11.76
C VAL A 757 -1.83 -8.85 -11.87
N SER A 758 -0.80 -7.99 -11.86
CA SER A 758 0.59 -8.41 -11.96
C SER A 758 1.07 -9.21 -10.75
N GLY A 759 0.47 -9.01 -9.59
CA GLY A 759 0.85 -9.65 -8.33
C GLY A 759 0.99 -11.18 -8.41
N ARG A 760 1.95 -11.69 -7.64
CA ARG A 760 2.28 -13.11 -7.53
C ARG A 760 1.24 -13.83 -6.65
N ASP A 761 0.72 -14.96 -7.12
CA ASP A 761 -0.24 -15.77 -6.38
C ASP A 761 0.35 -16.32 -5.08
N LEU A 762 -0.20 -15.93 -3.93
CA LEU A 762 0.17 -16.45 -2.62
C LEU A 762 -1.07 -17.11 -1.98
N PRO A 763 -1.21 -18.45 -1.99
CA PRO A 763 -2.49 -19.12 -1.74
C PRO A 763 -3.20 -18.78 -0.41
N ASP A 764 -2.44 -18.46 0.64
CA ASP A 764 -3.00 -18.10 1.95
C ASP A 764 -3.65 -16.70 1.97
N LEU A 765 -3.34 -15.82 1.00
CA LEU A 765 -3.91 -14.47 0.88
C LEU A 765 -5.29 -14.44 0.21
N LYS A 766 -5.73 -15.53 -0.45
CA LYS A 766 -6.98 -15.59 -1.25
C LYS A 766 -8.29 -15.38 -0.48
N ARG A 767 -8.23 -15.15 0.84
CA ARG A 767 -9.36 -14.85 1.73
C ARG A 767 -9.17 -13.57 2.55
N TYR A 768 -8.12 -12.81 2.27
CA TYR A 768 -7.64 -11.68 3.08
C TYR A 768 -7.44 -10.40 2.26
N THR A 769 -7.36 -10.52 0.93
CA THR A 769 -7.26 -9.39 -0.01
C THR A 769 -8.04 -9.75 -1.27
N ALA A 770 -8.55 -8.74 -1.98
CA ALA A 770 -9.33 -8.90 -3.21
C ALA A 770 -8.52 -9.59 -4.32
N SER A 771 -7.23 -9.24 -4.46
CA SER A 771 -6.33 -9.88 -5.43
C SER A 771 -5.86 -11.27 -4.99
N GLY A 772 -5.74 -11.52 -3.68
CA GLY A 772 -5.14 -12.74 -3.13
C GLY A 772 -3.65 -12.90 -3.45
N LYS A 773 -2.93 -11.78 -3.70
CA LYS A 773 -1.59 -11.75 -4.27
C LYS A 773 -0.60 -10.93 -3.43
N LEU A 774 0.67 -11.31 -3.53
CA LEU A 774 1.82 -10.49 -3.14
C LEU A 774 2.16 -9.56 -4.31
N ILE A 775 2.41 -8.28 -4.04
CA ILE A 775 2.82 -7.31 -5.06
C ILE A 775 4.12 -7.74 -5.75
N ASN A 776 4.26 -7.40 -7.03
CA ASN A 776 5.42 -7.78 -7.83
C ASN A 776 5.78 -6.66 -8.80
N ALA A 777 7.00 -6.13 -8.67
CA ALA A 777 7.51 -5.01 -9.43
C ALA A 777 7.80 -5.42 -10.88
N ASN A 778 8.58 -6.49 -11.09
CA ASN A 778 8.96 -6.91 -12.44
C ASN A 778 7.73 -7.26 -13.29
N ARG A 779 6.86 -8.16 -12.80
CA ARG A 779 5.62 -8.55 -13.51
C ARG A 779 4.67 -7.39 -13.79
N ALA A 780 4.81 -6.25 -13.10
CA ALA A 780 4.05 -5.05 -13.42
C ALA A 780 4.62 -4.24 -14.59
N LEU A 781 5.88 -4.44 -14.97
CA LEU A 781 6.61 -3.68 -16.01
C LEU A 781 6.87 -4.45 -17.32
N THR A 782 6.71 -5.78 -17.33
CA THR A 782 6.82 -6.63 -18.53
C THR A 782 5.45 -7.07 -19.09
N ASP A 783 5.36 -7.12 -20.42
CA ASP A 783 4.31 -7.74 -21.23
C ASP A 783 4.67 -9.17 -21.71
N ASP A 784 5.85 -9.72 -21.42
CA ASP A 784 6.34 -11.01 -21.96
C ASP A 784 5.50 -12.25 -21.58
N ASP A 785 4.64 -12.17 -20.55
CA ASP A 785 3.87 -13.32 -20.06
C ASP A 785 2.55 -12.95 -19.34
N ILE A 786 1.87 -13.94 -18.73
CA ILE A 786 0.66 -13.79 -17.93
C ILE A 786 0.90 -12.96 -16.65
N SER A 787 0.83 -11.67 -16.90
CA SER A 787 0.54 -10.52 -16.04
C SER A 787 0.00 -9.46 -17.01
N GLY A 788 0.77 -9.19 -18.06
CA GLY A 788 0.43 -8.40 -19.22
C GLY A 788 0.20 -6.92 -18.95
N MET A 789 0.05 -6.15 -20.03
CA MET A 789 -0.30 -4.74 -19.98
C MET A 789 -1.82 -4.53 -20.07
N PRO A 790 -2.43 -3.61 -19.30
CA PRO A 790 -3.85 -3.32 -19.43
C PRO A 790 -4.17 -2.80 -20.84
N ILE A 791 -5.25 -3.29 -21.47
CA ILE A 791 -5.61 -2.82 -22.82
C ILE A 791 -6.13 -1.38 -22.79
N ARG A 792 -5.28 -0.42 -23.14
CA ARG A 792 -5.59 1.01 -23.18
C ARG A 792 -6.30 1.40 -24.49
N GLY A 793 -7.52 1.95 -24.39
CA GLY A 793 -8.19 2.61 -25.53
C GLY A 793 -8.73 1.68 -26.62
N GLU A 794 -8.75 2.17 -27.87
CA GLU A 794 -9.22 1.42 -29.06
C GLU A 794 -8.08 0.69 -29.78
N SER A 795 -6.84 1.16 -29.62
CA SER A 795 -5.67 0.70 -30.37
C SER A 795 -4.41 0.94 -29.56
N LEU A 796 -3.48 -0.01 -29.63
CA LEU A 796 -2.13 0.03 -29.08
C LEU A 796 -1.16 -0.26 -30.22
N ASP A 797 -0.03 0.44 -30.22
CA ASP A 797 1.05 0.22 -31.18
C ASP A 797 2.26 -0.34 -30.43
N GLY A 798 2.86 -1.42 -30.94
CA GLY A 798 4.02 -2.08 -30.35
C GLY A 798 5.11 -2.40 -31.38
N VAL A 799 6.19 -3.04 -30.91
CA VAL A 799 7.33 -3.48 -31.72
C VAL A 799 7.71 -4.86 -31.22
N LEU A 800 7.86 -5.82 -32.12
CA LEU A 800 8.25 -7.19 -31.79
C LEU A 800 9.46 -7.64 -32.64
N ASP A 801 10.28 -8.54 -32.12
CA ASP A 801 11.38 -9.22 -32.82
C ASP A 801 11.44 -10.71 -32.49
N SER A 802 11.11 -11.57 -33.46
CA SER A 802 11.05 -13.04 -33.31
C SER A 802 12.30 -13.75 -32.74
N ASN A 803 13.43 -13.05 -32.54
CA ASN A 803 14.61 -13.52 -31.83
C ASN A 803 14.72 -12.97 -30.39
N ALA A 804 14.50 -11.67 -30.21
CA ALA A 804 14.79 -10.94 -28.97
C ALA A 804 13.55 -10.72 -28.08
N ASP A 805 12.39 -10.51 -28.69
CA ASP A 805 11.19 -9.97 -28.05
C ASP A 805 9.97 -10.56 -28.80
N LYS A 806 9.27 -11.50 -28.17
CA LYS A 806 8.42 -12.45 -28.90
C LYS A 806 6.94 -12.36 -28.58
N ASP A 807 6.55 -11.79 -27.45
CA ASP A 807 5.29 -12.04 -26.80
C ASP A 807 4.80 -10.75 -26.14
N ASP A 808 4.01 -9.93 -26.84
CA ASP A 808 3.39 -8.74 -26.22
C ASP A 808 2.01 -9.13 -25.67
N VAL A 809 1.94 -9.42 -24.37
CA VAL A 809 0.71 -9.84 -23.69
C VAL A 809 -0.02 -8.64 -23.08
N TYR A 810 -1.30 -8.52 -23.43
CA TYR A 810 -2.21 -7.54 -22.86
C TYR A 810 -3.35 -8.21 -22.10
N PHE A 811 -3.95 -7.54 -21.11
CA PHE A 811 -5.10 -8.08 -20.36
C PHE A 811 -6.34 -7.19 -20.41
N LYS A 812 -7.51 -7.82 -20.24
CA LYS A 812 -8.79 -7.14 -20.02
C LYS A 812 -9.71 -7.99 -19.16
N HIS A 813 -10.29 -7.39 -18.12
CA HIS A 813 -11.40 -8.02 -17.40
C HIS A 813 -12.65 -8.08 -18.29
N LEU A 814 -13.25 -9.26 -18.41
CA LEU A 814 -14.51 -9.50 -19.14
C LEU A 814 -15.49 -10.27 -18.26
N ASN A 815 -16.77 -9.93 -18.36
CA ASN A 815 -17.84 -10.74 -17.79
C ASN A 815 -18.21 -11.89 -18.72
N LYS A 816 -18.73 -12.97 -18.14
CA LYS A 816 -19.29 -14.08 -18.92
C LYS A 816 -20.33 -13.58 -19.93
N GLY A 817 -20.07 -13.80 -21.21
CA GLY A 817 -20.90 -13.36 -22.33
C GLY A 817 -20.46 -12.07 -23.00
N ASP A 818 -19.52 -11.31 -22.42
CA ASP A 818 -18.91 -10.15 -23.08
C ASP A 818 -18.17 -10.60 -24.35
N LYS A 819 -18.20 -9.78 -25.39
CA LYS A 819 -17.57 -10.09 -26.67
C LYS A 819 -16.22 -9.40 -26.79
N LEU A 820 -15.14 -10.17 -26.90
CA LEU A 820 -13.83 -9.63 -27.26
C LEU A 820 -13.66 -9.70 -28.78
N ASN A 821 -13.57 -8.53 -29.42
CA ASN A 821 -13.16 -8.39 -30.82
C ASN A 821 -11.76 -7.76 -30.81
N VAL A 822 -10.79 -8.44 -31.41
CA VAL A 822 -9.40 -7.97 -31.51
C VAL A 822 -8.92 -8.11 -32.95
N LYS A 823 -8.09 -7.16 -33.40
CA LYS A 823 -7.47 -7.16 -34.72
C LYS A 823 -6.02 -6.75 -34.63
N LEU A 824 -5.17 -7.39 -35.42
CA LEU A 824 -3.76 -7.07 -35.57
C LEU A 824 -3.50 -6.59 -36.99
N THR A 825 -2.60 -5.62 -37.13
CA THR A 825 -1.92 -5.27 -38.38
C THR A 825 -0.43 -5.07 -38.09
N GLY A 826 0.46 -5.36 -39.03
CA GLY A 826 1.90 -5.19 -38.85
C GLY A 826 2.62 -4.72 -40.10
N ASP A 827 3.89 -4.36 -39.93
CA ASP A 827 4.78 -3.88 -40.99
C ASP A 827 4.93 -4.89 -42.14
N ALA A 828 5.32 -4.39 -43.32
CA ALA A 828 5.50 -5.24 -44.50
C ALA A 828 6.70 -6.18 -44.34
N GLY A 829 6.42 -7.46 -44.05
CA GLY A 829 7.43 -8.51 -43.88
C GLY A 829 7.39 -9.20 -42.51
N THR A 830 6.49 -8.82 -41.61
CA THR A 830 6.23 -9.51 -40.35
C THR A 830 5.15 -10.59 -40.51
N ASP A 831 5.31 -11.68 -39.77
CA ASP A 831 4.34 -12.77 -39.58
C ASP A 831 4.12 -12.84 -38.06
N PHE A 832 3.21 -12.00 -37.57
CA PHE A 832 2.84 -11.90 -36.16
C PHE A 832 1.45 -12.49 -35.96
N ASP A 833 1.33 -13.43 -35.04
CA ASP A 833 0.09 -14.13 -34.70
C ASP A 833 -0.66 -13.41 -33.59
N LEU A 834 -1.92 -13.80 -33.41
CA LEU A 834 -2.74 -13.35 -32.29
C LEU A 834 -3.30 -14.55 -31.52
N TYR A 835 -3.14 -14.55 -30.21
CA TYR A 835 -3.63 -15.58 -29.31
C TYR A 835 -4.48 -14.97 -28.19
N VAL A 836 -5.45 -15.73 -27.66
CA VAL A 836 -6.19 -15.35 -26.46
C VAL A 836 -6.16 -16.49 -25.46
N TYR A 837 -5.87 -16.14 -24.21
CA TYR A 837 -5.79 -17.00 -23.05
C TYR A 837 -6.90 -16.65 -22.04
N GLY A 838 -7.43 -17.66 -21.35
CA GLY A 838 -8.49 -17.51 -20.36
C GLY A 838 -7.99 -17.19 -18.94
N PRO A 839 -8.90 -16.93 -17.98
CA PRO A 839 -8.54 -16.52 -16.61
C PRO A 839 -7.76 -17.55 -15.78
N SER A 840 -7.71 -18.81 -16.23
CA SER A 840 -6.92 -19.87 -15.60
C SER A 840 -5.54 -20.07 -16.23
N ALA A 841 -5.15 -19.25 -17.21
CA ALA A 841 -3.81 -19.31 -17.79
C ALA A 841 -2.77 -18.85 -16.77
N VAL A 842 -1.58 -19.44 -16.84
CA VAL A 842 -0.43 -19.10 -15.97
C VAL A 842 0.82 -18.72 -16.75
N THR A 843 0.84 -18.99 -18.06
CA THR A 843 1.86 -18.52 -18.99
C THR A 843 1.34 -18.57 -20.45
N VAL A 844 1.79 -17.67 -21.32
CA VAL A 844 1.60 -17.72 -22.79
C VAL A 844 2.69 -18.53 -23.51
N THR A 845 3.73 -18.94 -22.78
CA THR A 845 4.82 -19.79 -23.32
C THR A 845 4.38 -21.24 -23.58
N GLN A 846 3.12 -21.57 -23.33
CA GLN A 846 2.52 -22.89 -23.53
C GLN A 846 1.14 -22.76 -24.19
N ALA A 847 0.60 -23.87 -24.72
CA ALA A 847 -0.76 -23.90 -25.27
C ALA A 847 -1.85 -24.08 -24.19
N GLU A 848 -1.48 -24.38 -22.95
CA GLU A 848 -2.44 -24.60 -21.86
C GLU A 848 -3.11 -23.27 -21.47
N GLY A 849 -4.44 -23.26 -21.35
CA GLY A 849 -5.21 -22.03 -21.07
C GLY A 849 -5.49 -21.14 -22.29
N MET A 850 -4.91 -21.43 -23.46
CA MET A 850 -5.28 -20.78 -24.73
C MET A 850 -6.71 -21.18 -25.15
N ILE A 851 -7.53 -20.20 -25.49
CA ILE A 851 -8.95 -20.36 -25.84
C ILE A 851 -9.29 -19.93 -27.27
N SER A 852 -8.44 -19.13 -27.92
CA SER A 852 -8.62 -18.72 -29.32
C SER A 852 -7.29 -18.32 -29.96
N SER A 853 -7.19 -18.43 -31.29
CA SER A 853 -6.02 -17.98 -32.05
C SER A 853 -6.39 -17.49 -33.46
N SER A 854 -5.49 -16.74 -34.09
CA SER A 854 -5.51 -16.34 -35.50
C SER A 854 -4.07 -16.33 -36.02
N GLU A 855 -3.84 -17.00 -37.15
CA GLU A 855 -2.50 -17.37 -37.64
C GLU A 855 -2.35 -17.28 -39.19
N ASN A 856 -2.48 -16.08 -39.79
CA ASN A 856 -2.37 -15.95 -41.26
C ASN A 856 -0.91 -15.85 -41.74
N SER A 857 -0.34 -17.00 -42.11
CA SER A 857 1.06 -17.10 -42.53
C SER A 857 1.51 -16.09 -43.60
N GLY A 858 2.66 -15.46 -43.33
CA GLY A 858 3.33 -14.46 -44.16
C GLY A 858 2.77 -13.05 -44.03
N THR A 859 1.96 -12.78 -42.99
CA THR A 859 1.41 -11.45 -42.69
C THR A 859 1.07 -11.34 -41.20
N SER A 860 0.94 -10.12 -40.69
CA SER A 860 0.41 -9.84 -39.35
C SER A 860 -1.04 -9.32 -39.38
N ASN A 861 -1.89 -9.87 -40.25
CA ASN A 861 -3.26 -9.37 -40.47
C ASN A 861 -4.27 -10.30 -39.79
N GLU A 862 -4.31 -10.24 -38.46
CA GLU A 862 -5.07 -11.18 -37.63
C GLU A 862 -6.39 -10.61 -37.13
N SER A 863 -7.36 -11.48 -36.83
CA SER A 863 -8.55 -11.07 -36.07
C SER A 863 -9.18 -12.21 -35.30
N ILE A 864 -9.52 -11.97 -34.04
CA ILE A 864 -10.29 -12.88 -33.20
C ILE A 864 -11.58 -12.19 -32.75
N SER A 865 -12.67 -12.95 -32.70
CA SER A 865 -13.98 -12.52 -32.20
C SER A 865 -14.60 -13.69 -31.44
N PHE A 866 -14.58 -13.65 -30.10
CA PHE A 866 -15.18 -14.68 -29.26
C PHE A 866 -15.98 -14.07 -28.10
N LEU A 867 -16.77 -14.91 -27.41
CA LEU A 867 -17.55 -14.56 -26.23
C LEU A 867 -16.87 -15.15 -25.00
N ALA A 868 -16.65 -14.35 -23.95
CA ALA A 868 -16.05 -14.78 -22.71
C ALA A 868 -16.86 -15.94 -22.07
N PRO A 869 -16.29 -17.17 -21.95
CA PRO A 869 -17.02 -18.32 -21.39
C PRO A 869 -17.33 -18.20 -19.89
N GLU A 870 -16.59 -17.36 -19.17
CA GLU A 870 -16.71 -17.07 -17.74
C GLU A 870 -16.33 -15.61 -17.44
N THR A 871 -16.46 -15.17 -16.19
CA THR A 871 -16.01 -13.84 -15.77
C THR A 871 -14.58 -13.92 -15.27
N GLY A 872 -13.72 -13.01 -15.71
CA GLY A 872 -12.34 -12.89 -15.24
C GLY A 872 -11.45 -12.13 -16.21
N TYR A 873 -10.15 -12.14 -15.94
CA TYR A 873 -9.14 -11.54 -16.80
C TYR A 873 -8.83 -12.44 -18.00
N TYR A 874 -8.96 -11.89 -19.20
CA TYR A 874 -8.54 -12.54 -20.44
C TYR A 874 -7.28 -11.87 -20.96
N TYR A 875 -6.33 -12.67 -21.43
CA TYR A 875 -5.04 -12.19 -21.90
C TYR A 875 -4.96 -12.36 -23.41
N VAL A 876 -4.50 -11.33 -24.12
CA VAL A 876 -4.36 -11.27 -25.57
C VAL A 876 -2.89 -11.11 -25.89
N ASP A 877 -2.33 -12.10 -26.55
CA ASP A 877 -0.91 -12.24 -26.84
C ASP A 877 -0.67 -11.96 -28.33
N VAL A 878 0.14 -10.94 -28.61
CA VAL A 878 0.64 -10.63 -29.95
C VAL A 878 2.02 -11.28 -30.09
N PHE A 879 2.13 -12.28 -30.97
CA PHE A 879 3.29 -13.17 -30.98
C PHE A 879 4.14 -13.06 -32.25
N ALA A 880 5.44 -12.89 -32.09
CA ALA A 880 6.42 -12.81 -33.17
C ALA A 880 6.79 -14.21 -33.74
N TYR A 881 5.93 -14.77 -34.61
CA TYR A 881 6.25 -16.05 -35.26
C TYR A 881 7.48 -15.94 -36.17
N GLU A 882 7.53 -14.91 -37.04
CA GLU A 882 8.67 -14.58 -37.91
C GLU A 882 8.73 -13.06 -38.19
N GLY A 883 9.95 -12.52 -38.27
CA GLY A 883 10.21 -11.12 -38.60
C GLY A 883 10.50 -10.23 -37.39
N SER A 884 10.60 -8.93 -37.65
CA SER A 884 10.89 -7.86 -36.69
C SER A 884 10.33 -6.55 -37.25
N GLY A 885 9.57 -5.79 -36.46
CA GLY A 885 8.88 -4.59 -36.94
C GLY A 885 7.73 -4.12 -36.05
N LYS A 886 7.05 -3.05 -36.48
CA LYS A 886 5.90 -2.50 -35.76
C LYS A 886 4.64 -3.29 -36.00
N TYR A 887 3.74 -3.24 -35.02
CA TYR A 887 2.36 -3.63 -35.19
C TYR A 887 1.40 -2.60 -34.57
N SER A 888 0.15 -2.68 -35.00
CA SER A 888 -0.97 -1.99 -34.39
C SER A 888 -2.05 -3.02 -34.05
N PHE A 889 -2.28 -3.19 -32.75
CA PHE A 889 -3.31 -4.02 -32.16
C PHE A 889 -4.52 -3.14 -31.86
N SER A 890 -5.73 -3.58 -32.20
CA SER A 890 -6.96 -2.82 -31.94
C SER A 890 -8.08 -3.67 -31.37
N ILE A 891 -8.85 -3.07 -30.47
CA ILE A 891 -10.17 -3.53 -30.05
C ILE A 891 -11.19 -2.60 -30.73
N PRO A 892 -11.78 -3.00 -31.88
CA PRO A 892 -12.74 -2.17 -32.60
C PRO A 892 -13.88 -1.75 -31.67
N ARG A 893 -13.97 -0.44 -31.40
CA ARG A 893 -14.77 0.07 -30.29
C ARG A 893 -16.27 -0.14 -30.50
N ASP A 894 -16.92 -0.47 -29.41
CA ASP A 894 -18.35 -0.30 -29.24
C ASP A 894 -18.67 1.20 -29.05
N ASN A 895 -19.79 1.65 -29.60
CA ASN A 895 -20.10 3.07 -29.71
C ASN A 895 -20.40 3.72 -28.35
N ALA A 896 -19.66 4.77 -27.97
CA ALA A 896 -19.85 5.47 -26.71
C ALA A 896 -21.13 6.35 -26.69
N ALA A 897 -21.40 7.03 -25.56
CA ALA A 897 -22.47 8.01 -25.43
C ALA A 897 -22.45 9.05 -26.58
N GLY A 898 -23.59 9.23 -27.26
CA GLY A 898 -23.66 10.01 -28.50
C GLY A 898 -24.95 9.79 -29.28
N ILE A 899 -25.08 10.49 -30.41
CA ILE A 899 -26.21 10.39 -31.36
C ILE A 899 -25.68 9.83 -32.69
N TYR A 900 -26.34 8.80 -33.21
CA TYR A 900 -25.93 8.04 -34.39
C TYR A 900 -27.06 8.02 -35.42
N GLU A 901 -26.94 8.87 -36.45
CA GLU A 901 -27.92 9.05 -37.53
C GLU A 901 -28.06 7.81 -38.44
N ASP A 902 -29.15 7.72 -39.23
CA ASP A 902 -29.44 6.64 -40.19
C ASP A 902 -28.36 6.45 -41.29
N THR A 903 -27.48 7.45 -41.46
CA THR A 903 -26.32 7.43 -42.35
C THR A 903 -25.01 7.02 -41.67
N SER A 904 -25.01 6.74 -40.36
CA SER A 904 -23.82 6.33 -39.60
C SER A 904 -23.24 5.01 -40.10
N ASP A 905 -21.92 4.96 -40.31
CA ASP A 905 -21.19 3.72 -40.63
C ASP A 905 -21.17 2.71 -39.46
N LYS A 906 -21.62 3.15 -38.27
CA LYS A 906 -21.70 2.36 -37.04
C LYS A 906 -22.98 1.55 -36.89
N ILE A 907 -24.01 1.82 -37.70
CA ILE A 907 -25.25 1.03 -37.72
C ILE A 907 -25.18 0.05 -38.89
N ASP A 908 -25.09 -1.24 -38.57
CA ASP A 908 -25.02 -2.31 -39.55
C ASP A 908 -26.42 -2.71 -40.03
N PHE A 909 -26.73 -2.38 -41.29
CA PHE A 909 -28.04 -2.59 -41.89
C PHE A 909 -28.07 -3.86 -42.77
N GLU A 910 -28.52 -4.97 -42.20
CA GLU A 910 -28.76 -6.22 -42.92
C GLU A 910 -30.13 -6.25 -43.60
N GLY A 911 -30.16 -6.55 -44.90
CA GLY A 911 -31.39 -6.65 -45.70
C GLY A 911 -31.61 -5.44 -46.62
N ALA A 912 -32.78 -5.37 -47.24
CA ALA A 912 -33.10 -4.40 -48.30
C ALA A 912 -33.48 -3.00 -47.76
N TRP A 913 -32.65 -2.42 -46.89
CA TRP A 913 -32.86 -1.08 -46.34
C TRP A 913 -32.69 0.00 -47.40
N PHE A 914 -33.60 0.98 -47.45
CA PHE A 914 -33.52 2.14 -48.35
C PHE A 914 -33.82 3.44 -47.60
N SER A 915 -33.18 4.54 -48.00
CA SER A 915 -33.41 5.86 -47.39
C SER A 915 -34.64 6.53 -47.99
N VAL A 916 -35.42 7.22 -47.14
CA VAL A 916 -36.50 8.13 -47.53
C VAL A 916 -36.18 9.54 -47.02
N SER A 917 -36.56 10.57 -47.79
CA SER A 917 -36.29 11.97 -47.41
C SER A 917 -37.55 12.67 -46.90
N ASN A 918 -37.44 13.34 -45.75
CA ASN A 918 -38.42 14.28 -45.23
C ASN A 918 -37.71 15.30 -44.33
N SER A 919 -38.01 16.59 -44.49
CA SER A 919 -37.49 17.69 -43.66
C SER A 919 -37.82 17.58 -42.17
N GLU A 920 -38.78 16.73 -41.79
CA GLU A 920 -39.14 16.48 -40.38
C GLU A 920 -38.24 15.43 -39.68
N PHE A 921 -37.48 14.63 -40.43
CA PHE A 921 -36.57 13.61 -39.88
C PHE A 921 -35.23 14.23 -39.43
N SER A 922 -34.39 13.49 -38.72
CA SER A 922 -33.01 13.89 -38.47
C SER A 922 -32.19 13.66 -39.74
N GLY A 923 -31.12 14.44 -39.94
CA GLY A 923 -30.39 14.51 -41.21
C GLY A 923 -31.19 14.92 -42.47
N GLY A 924 -32.52 15.07 -42.38
CA GLY A 924 -33.45 15.17 -43.52
C GLY A 924 -33.85 13.82 -44.15
N ALA A 925 -33.46 12.69 -43.55
CA ALA A 925 -33.72 11.35 -44.07
C ALA A 925 -33.96 10.30 -42.96
N ALA A 926 -34.35 9.09 -43.34
CA ALA A 926 -34.41 7.93 -42.45
C ALA A 926 -34.33 6.63 -43.27
N LYS A 927 -33.78 5.55 -42.71
CA LYS A 927 -33.75 4.21 -43.32
C LYS A 927 -35.09 3.51 -43.10
N GLN A 928 -35.65 2.87 -44.13
CA GLN A 928 -36.83 2.02 -44.07
C GLN A 928 -36.52 0.58 -44.53
N LEU A 929 -37.25 -0.39 -43.97
CA LEU A 929 -37.24 -1.80 -44.36
C LEU A 929 -38.65 -2.39 -44.33
N ASN A 930 -39.04 -3.07 -45.41
CA ASN A 930 -40.35 -3.70 -45.62
C ASN A 930 -40.26 -5.22 -45.94
N SER A 931 -39.12 -5.84 -45.67
CA SER A 931 -38.84 -7.26 -45.88
C SER A 931 -37.96 -7.81 -44.76
N SER A 932 -37.64 -9.11 -44.77
CA SER A 932 -36.69 -9.69 -43.82
C SER A 932 -35.36 -8.92 -43.81
N GLY A 933 -34.86 -8.62 -42.61
CA GLY A 933 -33.69 -7.79 -42.37
C GLY A 933 -33.72 -7.16 -40.98
N LYS A 934 -32.59 -6.56 -40.58
CA LYS A 934 -32.37 -5.97 -39.27
C LYS A 934 -31.34 -4.83 -39.31
N ALA A 935 -31.32 -4.00 -38.28
CA ALA A 935 -30.26 -3.05 -38.00
C ALA A 935 -29.58 -3.46 -36.69
N ASN A 936 -28.26 -3.69 -36.70
CA ASN A 936 -27.46 -4.01 -35.53
C ASN A 936 -26.63 -2.78 -35.11
N PHE A 937 -26.43 -2.59 -33.81
CA PHE A 937 -25.59 -1.53 -33.27
C PHE A 937 -25.02 -1.92 -31.90
N SER A 938 -23.71 -1.81 -31.74
CA SER A 938 -22.97 -2.13 -30.51
C SER A 938 -22.59 -0.84 -29.76
N PHE A 939 -22.73 -0.78 -28.44
CA PHE A 939 -22.48 0.45 -27.67
C PHE A 939 -21.97 0.21 -26.25
N THR A 940 -21.32 1.22 -25.66
CA THR A 940 -20.95 1.26 -24.25
C THR A 940 -21.65 2.43 -23.57
N GLY A 941 -22.44 2.13 -22.53
CA GLY A 941 -23.22 3.12 -21.77
C GLY A 941 -24.46 2.51 -21.12
N SER A 942 -25.02 3.18 -20.12
CA SER A 942 -26.16 2.66 -19.33
C SER A 942 -27.54 2.89 -19.96
N LYS A 943 -27.65 3.60 -21.09
CA LYS A 943 -28.94 3.98 -21.71
C LYS A 943 -28.86 3.93 -23.24
N ILE A 944 -29.85 3.32 -23.88
CA ILE A 944 -30.01 3.28 -25.35
C ILE A 944 -31.44 3.69 -25.73
N GLU A 945 -31.57 4.48 -26.79
CA GLU A 945 -32.85 4.91 -27.34
C GLU A 945 -32.85 4.84 -28.87
N TRP A 946 -33.86 4.18 -29.44
CA TRP A 946 -34.10 4.12 -30.88
C TRP A 946 -35.18 5.14 -31.27
N ILE A 947 -34.77 6.11 -32.09
CA ILE A 947 -35.64 7.12 -32.66
C ILE A 947 -36.01 6.74 -34.10
N GLY A 948 -37.27 6.96 -34.44
CA GLY A 948 -37.85 6.76 -35.76
C GLY A 948 -39.09 7.64 -35.94
N PHE A 949 -39.75 7.57 -37.09
CA PHE A 949 -41.09 8.12 -37.25
C PHE A 949 -42.18 7.04 -37.12
N LYS A 950 -43.40 7.48 -36.83
CA LYS A 950 -44.61 6.64 -36.78
C LYS A 950 -45.65 7.16 -37.78
N ASN A 951 -46.36 6.27 -38.47
CA ASN A 951 -47.47 6.60 -39.36
C ASN A 951 -48.42 5.40 -39.54
N LYS A 952 -49.44 5.53 -40.39
CA LYS A 952 -50.50 4.51 -40.51
C LYS A 952 -50.06 3.24 -41.24
N ASP A 953 -48.99 3.26 -42.03
CA ASP A 953 -48.57 2.22 -42.97
C ASP A 953 -47.38 1.39 -42.41
N GLN A 954 -47.19 1.37 -41.09
CA GLN A 954 -46.07 0.73 -40.40
C GLN A 954 -46.49 -0.43 -39.49
N GLY A 955 -45.51 -1.26 -39.10
CA GLY A 955 -45.72 -2.46 -38.29
C GLY A 955 -45.31 -2.36 -36.81
N LYS A 956 -44.92 -3.51 -36.26
CA LYS A 956 -44.02 -3.60 -35.10
C LYS A 956 -42.67 -4.14 -35.57
N ALA A 957 -41.58 -3.70 -34.95
CA ALA A 957 -40.28 -4.36 -35.06
C ALA A 957 -40.06 -5.28 -33.85
N ASN A 958 -39.23 -6.31 -33.96
CA ASN A 958 -38.60 -6.90 -32.78
C ASN A 958 -37.44 -5.98 -32.35
N VAL A 959 -37.24 -5.84 -31.04
CA VAL A 959 -36.00 -5.28 -30.50
C VAL A 959 -35.35 -6.32 -29.60
N TYR A 960 -34.07 -6.55 -29.84
CA TYR A 960 -33.21 -7.37 -29.01
C TYR A 960 -32.18 -6.48 -28.33
N ILE A 961 -31.87 -6.75 -27.07
CA ILE A 961 -30.70 -6.23 -26.36
C ILE A 961 -29.86 -7.44 -25.96
N ASP A 962 -28.57 -7.42 -26.25
CA ASP A 962 -27.62 -8.49 -25.91
C ASP A 962 -28.06 -9.88 -26.40
N GLY A 963 -28.63 -9.90 -27.61
CA GLY A 963 -29.21 -11.09 -28.25
C GLY A 963 -30.56 -11.55 -27.67
N VAL A 964 -31.02 -10.98 -26.55
CA VAL A 964 -32.31 -11.31 -25.91
C VAL A 964 -33.41 -10.41 -26.46
N LYS A 965 -34.54 -11.00 -26.89
CA LYS A 965 -35.70 -10.23 -27.38
C LYS A 965 -36.40 -9.51 -26.22
N VAL A 966 -36.16 -8.22 -26.08
CA VAL A 966 -36.70 -7.39 -24.99
C VAL A 966 -38.04 -6.72 -25.33
N ALA A 967 -38.33 -6.43 -26.60
CA ALA A 967 -39.55 -5.72 -26.97
C ALA A 967 -40.08 -6.04 -28.36
N SER A 968 -41.32 -5.59 -28.62
CA SER A 968 -41.89 -5.52 -29.97
C SER A 968 -42.71 -4.23 -30.16
N PRO A 969 -42.05 -3.05 -30.14
CA PRO A 969 -42.73 -1.75 -30.17
C PRO A 969 -43.52 -1.53 -31.46
N SER A 970 -44.64 -0.81 -31.35
CA SER A 970 -45.46 -0.43 -32.51
C SER A 970 -45.09 0.95 -33.05
N LEU A 971 -44.96 1.02 -34.37
CA LEU A 971 -44.69 2.23 -35.14
C LEU A 971 -45.97 2.79 -35.79
N VAL A 972 -47.15 2.25 -35.42
CA VAL A 972 -48.44 2.68 -35.97
C VAL A 972 -48.87 4.02 -35.35
N SER A 973 -49.29 4.97 -36.19
CA SER A 973 -49.96 6.22 -35.79
C SER A 973 -50.99 6.64 -36.84
N ASN A 974 -52.04 7.37 -36.47
CA ASN A 974 -53.05 7.85 -37.43
C ASN A 974 -52.54 8.98 -38.34
N ALA A 975 -51.43 9.63 -37.97
CA ALA A 975 -50.76 10.68 -38.73
C ALA A 975 -49.24 10.46 -38.69
N LEU A 976 -48.50 11.08 -39.60
CA LEU A 976 -47.04 11.08 -39.52
C LEU A 976 -46.59 11.86 -38.29
N THR A 977 -45.75 11.23 -37.47
CA THR A 977 -45.07 11.87 -36.35
C THR A 977 -43.59 11.47 -36.41
N ALA A 978 -42.72 12.42 -36.71
CA ALA A 978 -41.26 12.24 -36.80
C ALA A 978 -40.59 12.27 -35.41
N LYS A 979 -39.32 11.82 -35.34
CA LYS A 979 -38.46 11.90 -34.15
C LYS A 979 -39.11 11.36 -32.87
N GLN A 980 -39.80 10.23 -33.00
CA GLN A 980 -40.48 9.54 -31.90
C GLN A 980 -39.56 8.49 -31.28
N SER A 981 -39.56 8.42 -29.96
CA SER A 981 -39.02 7.28 -29.23
C SER A 981 -39.83 6.03 -29.60
N ILE A 982 -39.18 5.09 -30.29
CA ILE A 982 -39.78 3.81 -30.66
C ILE A 982 -39.47 2.77 -29.59
N TYR A 983 -38.25 2.79 -29.07
CA TYR A 983 -37.78 1.96 -27.96
C TYR A 983 -36.74 2.72 -27.13
N LYS A 984 -36.75 2.52 -25.80
CA LYS A 984 -35.75 3.05 -24.88
C LYS A 984 -35.48 2.03 -23.79
N SER A 985 -34.21 1.88 -23.40
CA SER A 985 -33.77 1.00 -22.32
C SER A 985 -32.81 1.72 -21.38
N THR A 986 -32.84 1.33 -20.11
CA THR A 986 -31.76 1.57 -19.15
C THR A 986 -31.18 0.21 -18.77
N LEU A 987 -29.86 0.12 -18.78
CA LEU A 987 -29.03 -1.04 -18.61
C LEU A 987 -27.97 -0.71 -17.54
N PRO A 988 -27.24 -1.69 -16.97
CA PRO A 988 -26.01 -1.40 -16.24
C PRO A 988 -25.07 -0.53 -17.10
N TYR A 989 -24.19 0.27 -16.50
CA TYR A 989 -23.12 0.87 -17.29
C TYR A 989 -22.17 -0.25 -17.73
N GLY A 990 -22.04 -0.45 -19.04
CA GLY A 990 -21.30 -1.56 -19.60
C GLY A 990 -21.41 -1.63 -21.12
N PHE A 991 -20.89 -2.72 -21.69
CA PHE A 991 -21.00 -3.02 -23.11
C PHE A 991 -22.35 -3.71 -23.42
N HIS A 992 -23.00 -3.27 -24.49
CA HIS A 992 -24.31 -3.75 -24.93
C HIS A 992 -24.45 -3.75 -26.46
N THR A 993 -25.43 -4.50 -26.96
CA THR A 993 -25.86 -4.51 -28.36
C THR A 993 -27.36 -4.26 -28.47
N ILE A 994 -27.80 -3.58 -29.52
CA ILE A 994 -29.21 -3.47 -29.92
C ILE A 994 -29.40 -3.99 -31.35
N THR A 995 -30.39 -4.86 -31.54
CA THR A 995 -30.84 -5.30 -32.87
C THR A 995 -32.30 -4.93 -33.07
N ILE A 996 -32.59 -4.20 -34.14
CA ILE A 996 -33.94 -3.81 -34.57
C ILE A 996 -34.29 -4.65 -35.80
N GLU A 997 -35.20 -5.61 -35.65
CA GLU A 997 -35.50 -6.61 -36.69
C GLU A 997 -36.93 -6.48 -37.24
N TRP A 998 -37.07 -6.57 -38.57
CA TRP A 998 -38.37 -6.73 -39.23
C TRP A 998 -38.82 -8.19 -39.14
N SER A 999 -40.03 -8.43 -38.65
CA SER A 999 -40.60 -9.77 -38.51
C SER A 999 -42.01 -9.84 -39.08
N ALA A 1000 -42.28 -10.86 -39.90
CA ALA A 1000 -43.57 -11.06 -40.55
C ALA A 1000 -44.73 -11.29 -39.56
N ASP A 1001 -44.45 -11.91 -38.41
CA ASP A 1001 -45.47 -12.24 -37.39
C ASP A 1001 -45.93 -11.01 -36.58
N ASN A 1002 -45.12 -9.94 -36.61
CA ASN A 1002 -45.31 -8.72 -35.81
C ASN A 1002 -46.30 -7.72 -36.42
N LEU A 1003 -46.79 -8.00 -37.62
CA LEU A 1003 -47.62 -7.10 -38.45
C LEU A 1003 -49.13 -7.21 -38.20
N ASN A 1004 -49.55 -7.74 -37.04
CA ASN A 1004 -50.93 -8.16 -36.80
C ASN A 1004 -51.73 -7.25 -35.84
N PRO A 1005 -52.43 -6.21 -36.35
CA PRO A 1005 -53.65 -5.68 -35.77
C PRO A 1005 -54.91 -6.34 -36.40
N LYS A 1006 -56.03 -6.30 -35.67
CA LYS A 1006 -57.31 -6.95 -36.03
C LYS A 1006 -58.11 -6.26 -37.16
N ASP A 1007 -57.45 -5.50 -38.04
CA ASP A 1007 -58.09 -4.54 -38.95
C ASP A 1007 -57.92 -4.84 -40.45
N GLY A 1008 -57.29 -5.98 -40.81
CA GLY A 1008 -57.46 -6.60 -42.14
C GLY A 1008 -56.81 -5.88 -43.32
N ARG A 1009 -55.65 -5.26 -43.11
CA ARG A 1009 -54.87 -4.58 -44.16
C ARG A 1009 -53.89 -5.53 -44.86
N ASP A 1010 -53.40 -5.13 -46.04
CA ASP A 1010 -52.52 -5.97 -46.86
C ASP A 1010 -51.10 -6.02 -46.30
N HIS A 1011 -50.55 -7.23 -46.18
CA HIS A 1011 -49.39 -7.52 -45.32
C HIS A 1011 -48.05 -7.17 -45.99
N ALA A 1012 -48.01 -7.07 -47.32
CA ALA A 1012 -46.80 -6.82 -48.10
C ALA A 1012 -46.34 -5.34 -48.12
N ALA A 1013 -47.04 -4.43 -47.43
CA ALA A 1013 -46.80 -2.99 -47.47
C ALA A 1013 -46.28 -2.39 -46.15
N LEU A 1014 -46.24 -3.17 -45.05
CA LEU A 1014 -45.92 -2.65 -43.72
C LEU A 1014 -44.40 -2.69 -43.45
N PHE A 1015 -43.87 -1.56 -42.99
CA PHE A 1015 -42.43 -1.34 -42.84
C PHE A 1015 -42.02 -0.86 -41.45
N ILE A 1016 -40.72 -0.93 -41.17
CA ILE A 1016 -40.05 -0.36 -39.98
C ILE A 1016 -39.05 0.72 -40.42
N ASN A 1017 -38.55 1.56 -39.51
CA ASN A 1017 -37.58 2.60 -39.85
C ASN A 1017 -36.59 2.92 -38.72
N VAL A 1018 -35.42 3.44 -39.06
CA VAL A 1018 -34.45 4.05 -38.14
C VAL A 1018 -34.16 5.47 -38.63
N ASP A 1019 -34.32 6.45 -37.74
CA ASP A 1019 -33.99 7.86 -37.94
C ASP A 1019 -32.64 8.14 -37.28
N PHE A 1020 -32.51 7.81 -35.98
CA PHE A 1020 -31.21 7.76 -35.29
C PHE A 1020 -31.27 6.91 -34.00
N LEU A 1021 -30.10 6.58 -33.46
CA LEU A 1021 -29.93 5.97 -32.14
C LEU A 1021 -29.27 6.97 -31.18
N VAL A 1022 -29.61 6.90 -29.90
CA VAL A 1022 -28.98 7.71 -28.83
C VAL A 1022 -28.43 6.78 -27.75
N VAL A 1023 -27.12 6.85 -27.52
CA VAL A 1023 -26.43 6.22 -26.39
C VAL A 1023 -26.21 7.28 -25.32
N SER A 1024 -26.42 6.95 -24.05
CA SER A 1024 -26.11 7.82 -22.92
C SER A 1024 -25.75 7.01 -21.67
N GLY A 1025 -25.21 7.66 -20.66
CA GLY A 1025 -24.71 7.02 -19.45
C GLY A 1025 -23.22 7.27 -19.23
N SER A 1026 -22.86 7.63 -18.00
CA SER A 1026 -21.50 7.75 -17.47
C SER A 1026 -21.21 6.61 -16.47
N PRO A 1027 -19.94 6.28 -16.14
CA PRO A 1027 -19.64 5.53 -14.92
C PRO A 1027 -20.27 6.19 -13.67
N ALA A 1028 -20.35 7.52 -13.63
CA ALA A 1028 -21.04 8.27 -12.57
C ALA A 1028 -22.59 8.23 -12.64
N ASP A 1029 -23.19 7.55 -13.63
CA ASP A 1029 -24.62 7.16 -13.59
C ASP A 1029 -24.79 5.79 -12.87
N VAL A 1030 -23.73 5.21 -12.31
CA VAL A 1030 -23.84 4.13 -11.32
C VAL A 1030 -24.45 4.73 -10.05
N PRO A 1031 -25.59 4.20 -9.57
CA PRO A 1031 -26.05 4.50 -8.23
C PRO A 1031 -25.10 3.82 -7.23
N THR A 1032 -24.35 4.62 -6.48
CA THR A 1032 -23.43 4.15 -5.45
C THR A 1032 -24.20 3.36 -4.36
N ASN A 1033 -23.87 2.07 -4.23
CA ASN A 1033 -24.23 1.16 -3.13
C ASN A 1033 -25.67 1.18 -2.54
N ASP A 1034 -26.72 1.06 -3.37
CA ASP A 1034 -28.12 0.92 -2.91
C ASP A 1034 -28.71 -0.51 -3.00
N LYS A 1035 -27.91 -1.54 -2.64
CA LYS A 1035 -28.37 -2.96 -2.60
C LYS A 1035 -28.74 -3.40 -1.18
N LYS A 1036 -29.92 -4.03 -1.04
CA LYS A 1036 -30.42 -4.55 0.25
C LYS A 1036 -30.62 -6.06 0.22
N MET A 1037 -29.91 -6.77 1.09
CA MET A 1037 -30.13 -8.19 1.40
C MET A 1037 -31.39 -8.38 2.25
N ILE A 1038 -32.21 -9.41 1.96
CA ILE A 1038 -33.36 -9.82 2.79
C ILE A 1038 -33.27 -11.33 3.11
N ILE A 1039 -33.50 -11.66 4.38
CA ILE A 1039 -33.20 -12.99 4.95
C ILE A 1039 -34.44 -13.62 5.62
N GLU A 1040 -34.53 -14.96 5.66
CA GLU A 1040 -35.66 -15.73 6.23
C GLU A 1040 -35.86 -15.57 7.75
N GLU A 1041 -37.12 -15.51 8.21
CA GLU A 1041 -37.48 -15.59 9.63
C GLU A 1041 -37.63 -17.03 10.16
N ALA A 1042 -37.25 -17.25 11.43
CA ALA A 1042 -37.45 -18.50 12.16
C ALA A 1042 -38.84 -18.61 12.82
N TYR A 1043 -39.47 -19.79 12.77
CA TYR A 1043 -40.87 -20.03 13.20
C TYR A 1043 -41.04 -20.39 14.69
N PRO A 1044 -42.25 -20.16 15.24
CA PRO A 1044 -42.94 -21.26 15.90
C PRO A 1044 -44.38 -21.49 15.41
N LEU A 1045 -44.93 -22.65 15.77
CA LEU A 1045 -46.13 -23.25 15.18
C LEU A 1045 -47.46 -22.55 15.50
N SER A 1046 -48.28 -22.45 14.45
CA SER A 1046 -49.76 -22.46 14.45
C SER A 1046 -50.53 -21.34 15.17
N GLY A 1047 -51.31 -20.60 14.38
CA GLY A 1047 -52.67 -20.22 14.78
C GLY A 1047 -53.00 -18.74 14.62
N MET A 1048 -53.89 -18.45 13.67
CA MET A 1048 -54.44 -17.11 13.34
C MET A 1048 -53.47 -16.14 12.64
N SER A 1049 -54.07 -15.03 12.19
CA SER A 1049 -53.68 -14.15 11.10
C SER A 1049 -52.59 -13.12 11.39
N ASN A 1050 -52.26 -12.38 10.33
CA ASN A 1050 -51.52 -11.10 10.24
C ASN A 1050 -50.01 -11.30 10.00
N ASN A 1051 -49.51 -11.04 8.79
CA ASN A 1051 -49.33 -9.75 8.09
C ASN A 1051 -47.96 -9.15 8.45
N ASP A 1052 -47.07 -9.14 7.45
CA ASP A 1052 -45.85 -8.32 7.25
C ASP A 1052 -44.58 -9.10 6.85
N SER A 1053 -44.62 -10.43 6.67
CA SER A 1053 -43.53 -11.15 5.99
C SER A 1053 -43.57 -10.90 4.47
N LEU A 1054 -42.51 -10.32 3.91
CA LEU A 1054 -42.37 -10.10 2.47
C LEU A 1054 -42.28 -11.43 1.70
N VAL A 1055 -41.78 -12.49 2.35
CA VAL A 1055 -41.69 -13.87 1.83
C VAL A 1055 -42.85 -14.73 2.37
N GLN A 1056 -43.36 -15.65 1.54
CA GLN A 1056 -44.54 -16.49 1.76
C GLN A 1056 -44.26 -17.94 1.30
N TYR A 1057 -44.80 -18.94 1.99
CA TYR A 1057 -44.60 -20.36 1.66
C TYR A 1057 -45.93 -21.10 1.50
N LYS A 1058 -45.98 -22.04 0.57
CA LYS A 1058 -47.10 -22.96 0.35
C LYS A 1058 -46.56 -24.38 0.19
N GLY A 1059 -47.17 -25.35 0.88
CA GLY A 1059 -46.69 -26.73 0.86
C GLY A 1059 -45.84 -27.12 2.08
N ALA A 1060 -45.16 -28.26 2.00
CA ALA A 1060 -44.43 -28.87 3.11
C ALA A 1060 -42.93 -28.53 3.09
N TRP A 1061 -42.60 -27.28 3.47
CA TRP A 1061 -41.23 -26.82 3.63
C TRP A 1061 -40.70 -27.12 5.03
N ASN A 1062 -39.66 -27.95 5.13
CA ASN A 1062 -38.95 -28.22 6.37
C ASN A 1062 -37.80 -27.22 6.55
N MET A 1063 -37.66 -26.66 7.74
CA MET A 1063 -36.59 -25.73 8.08
C MET A 1063 -35.29 -26.47 8.41
N ASN A 1064 -34.17 -25.97 7.90
CA ASN A 1064 -32.82 -26.43 8.19
C ASN A 1064 -32.03 -25.25 8.79
N VAL A 1065 -31.61 -25.40 10.05
CA VAL A 1065 -30.97 -24.34 10.84
C VAL A 1065 -29.46 -24.53 10.81
N SER A 1066 -28.72 -23.52 10.36
CA SER A 1066 -27.25 -23.49 10.35
C SER A 1066 -26.76 -22.05 10.21
N ALA A 1067 -25.74 -21.65 10.98
CA ALA A 1067 -25.14 -20.31 10.89
C ALA A 1067 -24.49 -20.01 9.52
N LEU A 1068 -24.18 -21.06 8.73
CA LEU A 1068 -23.65 -20.93 7.38
C LEU A 1068 -24.74 -20.64 6.32
N HIS A 1069 -26.02 -20.76 6.66
CA HIS A 1069 -27.11 -20.22 5.87
C HIS A 1069 -27.12 -18.69 5.95
N SER A 1070 -27.74 -18.03 4.98
CA SER A 1070 -28.03 -16.60 5.07
C SER A 1070 -28.94 -16.38 6.28
N GLY A 1071 -28.44 -15.64 7.29
CA GLY A 1071 -29.14 -15.36 8.57
C GLY A 1071 -29.66 -16.58 9.33
N GLY A 1072 -29.01 -17.74 9.18
CA GLY A 1072 -29.17 -18.86 10.11
C GLY A 1072 -30.18 -19.94 9.73
N THR A 1073 -31.06 -19.72 8.75
CA THR A 1073 -32.04 -20.73 8.30
C THR A 1073 -32.20 -20.77 6.79
N ALA A 1074 -32.24 -21.99 6.25
CA ALA A 1074 -32.67 -22.27 4.89
C ALA A 1074 -33.80 -23.33 4.95
N ARG A 1075 -34.74 -23.31 4.01
CA ARG A 1075 -35.82 -24.31 3.97
C ARG A 1075 -35.64 -25.28 2.82
N VAL A 1076 -36.12 -26.50 3.01
CA VAL A 1076 -36.13 -27.56 1.99
C VAL A 1076 -37.54 -28.11 1.77
N SER A 1077 -37.88 -28.37 0.51
CA SER A 1077 -39.09 -29.13 0.14
C SER A 1077 -38.69 -30.39 -0.64
N SER A 1078 -39.51 -31.44 -0.53
CA SER A 1078 -39.33 -32.74 -1.20
C SER A 1078 -40.57 -33.18 -1.98
N LYS A 1079 -41.44 -32.26 -2.39
CA LYS A 1079 -42.77 -32.60 -2.94
C LYS A 1079 -43.21 -31.63 -4.03
N ALA A 1080 -43.69 -32.19 -5.14
CA ALA A 1080 -44.18 -31.43 -6.28
C ALA A 1080 -45.30 -30.44 -5.91
N GLY A 1081 -45.18 -29.19 -6.38
CA GLY A 1081 -46.17 -28.11 -6.20
C GLY A 1081 -46.04 -27.31 -4.89
N ASP A 1082 -45.09 -27.65 -4.02
CA ASP A 1082 -44.70 -26.80 -2.89
C ASP A 1082 -43.92 -25.58 -3.40
N TYR A 1083 -44.20 -24.35 -2.95
CA TYR A 1083 -43.46 -23.15 -3.37
C TYR A 1083 -43.16 -22.14 -2.27
N VAL A 1084 -42.14 -21.29 -2.50
CA VAL A 1084 -41.84 -20.05 -1.76
C VAL A 1084 -42.07 -18.84 -2.69
N GLN A 1085 -42.48 -17.69 -2.18
CA GLN A 1085 -42.78 -16.48 -2.96
C GLN A 1085 -42.44 -15.19 -2.19
N LEU A 1086 -41.80 -14.20 -2.83
CA LEU A 1086 -41.46 -12.90 -2.26
C LEU A 1086 -42.06 -11.77 -3.10
N ASN A 1087 -42.75 -10.82 -2.46
CA ASN A 1087 -43.13 -9.55 -3.08
C ASN A 1087 -42.09 -8.47 -2.70
N PHE A 1088 -41.52 -7.76 -3.68
CA PHE A 1088 -40.46 -6.80 -3.45
C PHE A 1088 -40.62 -5.53 -4.28
N ARG A 1089 -40.06 -4.41 -3.77
CA ARG A 1089 -39.82 -3.21 -4.56
C ARG A 1089 -38.34 -3.07 -4.87
N GLY A 1090 -38.00 -3.12 -6.15
CA GLY A 1090 -36.63 -3.13 -6.65
C GLY A 1090 -36.60 -3.66 -8.08
N SER A 1091 -35.50 -3.41 -8.79
CA SER A 1091 -35.37 -3.76 -10.20
C SER A 1091 -34.95 -5.22 -10.44
N LYS A 1092 -34.27 -5.86 -9.48
CA LYS A 1092 -33.88 -7.28 -9.57
C LYS A 1092 -34.04 -7.99 -8.23
N VAL A 1093 -34.18 -9.32 -8.29
CA VAL A 1093 -34.05 -10.21 -7.14
C VAL A 1093 -33.20 -11.44 -7.46
N LYS A 1094 -32.18 -11.72 -6.65
CA LYS A 1094 -31.40 -12.96 -6.64
C LYS A 1094 -31.94 -13.90 -5.55
N LEU A 1095 -31.88 -15.19 -5.80
CA LEU A 1095 -32.39 -16.31 -5.00
C LEU A 1095 -31.17 -17.14 -4.58
N LEU A 1096 -30.83 -17.14 -3.30
CA LEU A 1096 -29.79 -18.00 -2.73
C LEU A 1096 -30.40 -19.31 -2.23
N ALA A 1097 -29.67 -20.42 -2.35
CA ALA A 1097 -30.09 -21.73 -1.87
C ALA A 1097 -28.91 -22.64 -1.52
N ASN A 1098 -29.21 -23.81 -0.94
CA ASN A 1098 -28.23 -24.87 -0.72
C ASN A 1098 -28.29 -25.92 -1.84
N THR A 1099 -27.23 -26.01 -2.65
CA THR A 1099 -27.08 -27.08 -3.63
C THR A 1099 -26.47 -28.34 -3.00
N GLY A 1100 -26.63 -29.50 -3.63
CA GLY A 1100 -26.06 -30.74 -3.12
C GLY A 1100 -26.51 -32.00 -3.83
N ASN A 1101 -25.88 -33.13 -3.52
CA ASN A 1101 -25.97 -34.34 -4.34
C ASN A 1101 -27.31 -35.08 -4.26
N ASN A 1102 -28.23 -34.63 -3.41
CA ASN A 1102 -29.60 -35.13 -3.26
C ASN A 1102 -30.66 -34.07 -3.59
N ARG A 1103 -30.27 -33.01 -4.32
CA ARG A 1103 -31.17 -31.93 -4.75
C ARG A 1103 -31.77 -32.18 -6.14
N GLY A 1104 -32.94 -31.63 -6.36
CA GLY A 1104 -33.69 -31.69 -7.61
C GLY A 1104 -34.05 -30.31 -8.15
N LYS A 1105 -35.09 -30.30 -8.98
CA LYS A 1105 -35.47 -29.17 -9.82
C LYS A 1105 -36.63 -28.37 -9.25
N ALA A 1106 -36.51 -27.04 -9.35
CA ALA A 1106 -37.55 -26.09 -8.99
C ALA A 1106 -37.92 -25.20 -10.18
N ARG A 1107 -39.21 -24.98 -10.43
CA ARG A 1107 -39.71 -23.99 -11.38
C ARG A 1107 -39.81 -22.62 -10.73
N ILE A 1108 -39.06 -21.66 -11.26
CA ILE A 1108 -39.14 -20.26 -10.84
C ILE A 1108 -40.22 -19.55 -11.65
N TYR A 1109 -40.89 -18.62 -11.00
CA TYR A 1109 -41.87 -17.71 -11.55
C TYR A 1109 -41.51 -16.27 -11.16
N ILE A 1110 -41.82 -15.32 -12.03
CA ILE A 1110 -41.81 -13.89 -11.75
C ILE A 1110 -43.17 -13.32 -12.16
N ASP A 1111 -43.78 -12.50 -11.33
CA ASP A 1111 -45.10 -11.89 -11.55
C ASP A 1111 -46.14 -12.93 -12.02
N ASP A 1112 -46.13 -14.07 -11.32
CA ASP A 1112 -46.90 -15.29 -11.56
C ASP A 1112 -46.69 -16.02 -12.91
N GLN A 1113 -45.74 -15.59 -13.76
CA GLN A 1113 -45.33 -16.30 -14.98
C GLN A 1113 -44.12 -17.21 -14.73
N PRO A 1114 -44.11 -18.48 -15.18
CA PRO A 1114 -42.95 -19.36 -15.02
C PRO A 1114 -41.79 -18.90 -15.92
N VAL A 1115 -40.63 -18.63 -15.32
CA VAL A 1115 -39.45 -18.07 -16.01
C VAL A 1115 -38.27 -19.04 -16.11
N ALA A 1116 -38.15 -20.00 -15.20
CA ALA A 1116 -37.04 -20.97 -15.22
C ALA A 1116 -37.44 -22.32 -14.63
N VAL A 1117 -36.64 -23.36 -14.92
CA VAL A 1117 -36.56 -24.57 -14.10
C VAL A 1117 -35.10 -24.74 -13.72
N ILE A 1118 -34.77 -24.41 -12.47
CA ILE A 1118 -33.42 -24.50 -11.91
C ILE A 1118 -33.20 -25.88 -11.30
N ASP A 1119 -31.98 -26.41 -11.43
CA ASP A 1119 -31.59 -27.68 -10.81
C ASP A 1119 -30.61 -27.38 -9.69
N LEU A 1120 -30.94 -27.77 -8.45
CA LEU A 1120 -30.12 -27.49 -7.27
C LEU A 1120 -29.07 -28.58 -7.02
N TYR A 1121 -28.91 -29.53 -7.93
CA TYR A 1121 -27.87 -30.54 -7.81
C TYR A 1121 -26.45 -29.98 -7.88
N SER A 1122 -25.60 -30.42 -6.96
CA SER A 1122 -24.14 -30.29 -7.05
C SER A 1122 -23.49 -31.50 -6.38
N GLU A 1123 -22.32 -31.95 -6.85
CA GLU A 1123 -21.69 -33.18 -6.33
C GLU A 1123 -21.35 -33.12 -4.83
N LYS A 1124 -20.99 -31.93 -4.36
CA LYS A 1124 -20.78 -31.60 -2.94
C LYS A 1124 -21.91 -30.68 -2.48
N PHE A 1125 -22.16 -30.66 -1.17
CA PHE A 1125 -23.13 -29.75 -0.57
C PHE A 1125 -22.52 -28.36 -0.42
N PHE A 1126 -23.22 -27.34 -0.93
CA PHE A 1126 -22.83 -25.93 -0.82
C PHE A 1126 -24.01 -25.12 -0.25
N MET A 1127 -23.69 -23.99 0.39
CA MET A 1127 -24.63 -23.07 1.01
C MET A 1127 -24.52 -21.69 0.36
N ARG A 1128 -25.55 -20.85 0.50
CA ARG A 1128 -25.62 -19.48 -0.06
C ARG A 1128 -25.40 -19.39 -1.58
N VAL A 1129 -25.66 -20.46 -2.33
CA VAL A 1129 -25.43 -20.52 -3.78
C VAL A 1129 -26.50 -19.70 -4.50
N PRO A 1130 -26.14 -18.75 -5.39
CA PRO A 1130 -27.11 -18.06 -6.23
C PRO A 1130 -27.67 -19.00 -7.31
N VAL A 1131 -28.75 -19.70 -6.99
CA VAL A 1131 -29.36 -20.71 -7.88
C VAL A 1131 -30.35 -20.10 -8.87
N PHE A 1132 -30.78 -18.86 -8.66
CA PHE A 1132 -31.54 -18.08 -9.63
C PHE A 1132 -31.27 -16.58 -9.44
N VAL A 1133 -31.27 -15.83 -10.54
CA VAL A 1133 -31.31 -14.37 -10.53
C VAL A 1133 -32.43 -13.97 -11.48
N SER A 1134 -33.33 -13.09 -11.05
CA SER A 1134 -34.37 -12.56 -11.93
C SER A 1134 -33.72 -11.74 -13.03
N GLU A 1135 -34.41 -11.68 -14.17
CA GLU A 1135 -34.19 -10.60 -15.12
C GLU A 1135 -34.46 -9.23 -14.44
N ASN A 1136 -34.06 -8.15 -15.10
CA ASN A 1136 -34.37 -6.81 -14.63
C ASN A 1136 -35.86 -6.55 -14.84
N LEU A 1137 -36.62 -6.45 -13.76
CA LEU A 1137 -38.07 -6.28 -13.77
C LEU A 1137 -38.50 -4.81 -13.89
N GLY A 1138 -37.57 -3.90 -13.62
CA GLY A 1138 -37.77 -2.45 -13.55
C GLY A 1138 -38.00 -1.98 -12.10
N GLU A 1139 -37.73 -0.71 -11.81
CA GLU A 1139 -37.94 -0.16 -10.45
C GLU A 1139 -39.45 -0.02 -10.15
N GLY A 1140 -40.03 -1.12 -9.67
CA GLY A 1140 -41.46 -1.32 -9.48
C GLY A 1140 -41.72 -2.31 -8.36
N GLN A 1141 -43.00 -2.66 -8.16
CA GLN A 1141 -43.41 -3.72 -7.24
C GLN A 1141 -43.56 -5.03 -8.03
N HIS A 1142 -42.81 -6.05 -7.64
CA HIS A 1142 -42.71 -7.34 -8.31
C HIS A 1142 -42.85 -8.50 -7.34
N THR A 1143 -42.99 -9.70 -7.90
CA THR A 1143 -43.12 -10.97 -7.18
C THR A 1143 -42.18 -12.01 -7.79
N ILE A 1144 -41.38 -12.70 -6.97
CA ILE A 1144 -40.67 -13.93 -7.35
C ILE A 1144 -41.28 -15.13 -6.63
N LYS A 1145 -41.34 -16.31 -7.27
CA LYS A 1145 -41.81 -17.56 -6.66
C LYS A 1145 -40.99 -18.76 -7.15
N MET A 1146 -40.67 -19.72 -6.28
CA MET A 1146 -39.91 -20.94 -6.57
C MET A 1146 -40.71 -22.17 -6.14
N GLU A 1147 -41.10 -23.02 -7.09
CA GLU A 1147 -41.95 -24.20 -6.94
C GLU A 1147 -41.16 -25.50 -7.14
N ASN A 1148 -41.27 -26.47 -6.24
CA ASN A 1148 -40.67 -27.79 -6.39
C ASN A 1148 -41.37 -28.63 -7.47
N LEU A 1149 -40.59 -29.28 -8.34
CA LEU A 1149 -41.12 -30.19 -9.37
C LEU A 1149 -41.15 -31.66 -8.96
N ASP A 1150 -40.43 -32.04 -7.89
CA ASP A 1150 -40.11 -33.44 -7.57
C ASP A 1150 -39.42 -34.19 -8.73
N GLU A 1151 -38.74 -33.42 -9.59
CA GLU A 1151 -37.90 -33.90 -10.68
C GLU A 1151 -36.43 -33.76 -10.25
N LYS A 1152 -35.56 -34.61 -10.78
CA LYS A 1152 -34.09 -34.51 -10.60
C LYS A 1152 -33.37 -34.92 -11.88
N ASN A 1153 -32.15 -34.46 -12.06
CA ASN A 1153 -31.26 -35.03 -13.08
C ASN A 1153 -30.82 -36.47 -12.71
N GLU A 1154 -30.16 -37.13 -13.66
CA GLU A 1154 -29.73 -38.53 -13.52
C GLU A 1154 -28.63 -38.71 -12.46
N THR A 1155 -27.75 -37.72 -12.30
CA THR A 1155 -26.61 -37.71 -11.39
C THR A 1155 -26.98 -37.41 -9.93
N SER A 1156 -28.16 -36.83 -9.68
CA SER A 1156 -28.67 -36.59 -8.33
C SER A 1156 -29.24 -37.84 -7.67
N SER A 1157 -29.07 -37.94 -6.36
CA SER A 1157 -29.64 -39.00 -5.52
C SER A 1157 -31.04 -38.67 -4.96
N GLY A 1158 -31.57 -37.46 -5.18
CA GLY A 1158 -32.86 -37.02 -4.63
C GLY A 1158 -33.45 -35.80 -5.33
N THR A 1159 -34.67 -35.43 -4.95
CA THR A 1159 -35.48 -34.37 -5.60
C THR A 1159 -35.63 -33.11 -4.74
N LEU A 1160 -34.83 -32.97 -3.68
CA LEU A 1160 -34.97 -31.87 -2.72
C LEU A 1160 -34.68 -30.52 -3.37
N ILE A 1161 -35.53 -29.51 -3.15
CA ILE A 1161 -35.17 -28.12 -3.46
C ILE A 1161 -34.94 -27.37 -2.15
N SER A 1162 -34.25 -26.24 -2.20
CA SER A 1162 -34.04 -25.40 -1.03
C SER A 1162 -34.05 -23.91 -1.37
N ILE A 1163 -34.23 -23.09 -0.35
CA ILE A 1163 -34.21 -21.62 -0.39
C ILE A 1163 -33.48 -21.14 0.87
N ASP A 1164 -32.64 -20.13 0.73
CA ASP A 1164 -31.76 -19.58 1.77
C ASP A 1164 -32.04 -18.08 1.98
N ALA A 1165 -31.99 -17.26 0.91
CA ALA A 1165 -32.30 -15.83 0.98
C ALA A 1165 -32.70 -15.23 -0.36
N PHE A 1166 -33.13 -13.96 -0.33
CA PHE A 1166 -33.40 -13.14 -1.50
C PHE A 1166 -32.65 -11.79 -1.42
N GLU A 1167 -31.89 -11.45 -2.45
CA GLU A 1167 -31.12 -10.19 -2.55
C GLU A 1167 -31.79 -9.26 -3.57
N ILE A 1168 -32.09 -8.01 -3.21
CA ILE A 1168 -32.84 -7.06 -4.07
C ILE A 1168 -31.97 -5.85 -4.44
N THR A 1169 -32.05 -5.45 -5.71
CA THR A 1169 -31.36 -4.25 -6.25
C THR A 1169 -32.31 -3.06 -6.38
N LYS A 1170 -31.83 -1.86 -6.03
CA LYS A 1170 -32.45 -0.54 -6.25
C LYS A 1170 -31.41 0.45 -6.82
N SER A 1171 -31.78 1.72 -6.99
CA SER A 1171 -30.90 2.81 -7.41
C SER A 1171 -30.95 3.99 -6.42
N SER A 1172 -29.79 4.41 -5.91
CA SER A 1172 -29.52 5.55 -5.02
C SER A 1172 -29.71 6.94 -5.66
N ASP A 1173 -29.78 7.94 -4.76
CA ASP A 1173 -29.56 9.39 -4.99
C ASP A 1173 -28.15 9.78 -4.50
#